data_AF-A0A935AYW0-F1
#
_entry.id   AF-A0A935AYW0-F1
#
_cell.length_a   1.000
_cell.length_b   1.000
_cell.length_c   1.000
_cell.angle_alpha   90.00
_cell.angle_beta   90.00
_cell.angle_gamma   90.00
#
_symmetry.space_group_name_H-M   'P 1'
#
loop_
_entity.id
_entity.type
_entity.pdbx_description
1 polymer ?
#
loop_
_entity_poly.entity_id
_entity_poly.type
_entity_poly.pdbx_seq_one_letter_code
_entity_poly.pdbx_strand_id
1 'polypeptide(L)'
;MPPTLQMDEAEDPVDLDDLLDEVTGEVSGRVGVLDGAEPADSRWTWHPAFSIATLALIVIALAAIVRMDLVLTDTTPTGGDMGAHVWGPAYLRDHLLPHLRLTGWTPDWYTGFPAYTYYMVLPSLAIVALDVGLVSVTSVTGLVIAGLLVVAAVAAAWWARRLPNRLAKAGVWLACALGPLLLIDVPYNIAFKLIAVSGVLTLPIAVWYLFKGLGLMHPGPELGAVATVMFLADKTLFHIYGGNIASTMAGEFAFSVSLSLSVFALGVVARGVRNGKGAVRAIVLLAAAMLCHPIPGLFFLGVAAAQLALVEVFGRFIASLMATFRHQAAYWGSALRPLAWAGIVAVPAGLLALWWYLPFYGQSAFLNDMGWEKLGPDRCAEGLVFNWGQVWRNLLPFAPHEVTLCGNASPTTFSDPNMLHGRVIFVLAAIGVVLSLVMAVRSGIWLTLLTATAGIAFVVMPQHRFWNARVLPFYYFGVFLLAAVGATLVLRLLVLVFSGRWRPMPMWVSASALTAVLVVVWVALGMTFRMMPGGTLVTNAQNQQVFHWGFFSTTYQGVVADWATWNFEGLERKPGTTTQTKSDGTTRTFIDTTSSDEYFGMIREMDRIGAKRGCGRAYWEYDEALNRYGTPMAPMLLPYYTDGCIGSMEGLYFEASSTTPFHFLVQSELSQKPSRPQRFDENLGFDTSPYQNFNIEAGVTHLQMLGVRYFMALTDATKAAAKTESRLTHVATSGPWEIYEVADISLVSPLSHLPEVWTDVTDNIHDWASPAVKWFNDPKAWDVLGATSGPKSWPRGTSTKRAIERDAPAPDVKVSDVRTTRSSISFRVDEVGSPVLIRTSFFPNWDAEGAEGPYRVTPNFMVVVPTSKRVELTYGRSGLEIIGGLASLLGFIAVLLLIWRPLPRDRRPAVVFFGDRTGGGDASAWEPGTDVLAGVDDPAGVDDPAGDDAAAGVDPLADVDDPADVDAAADVDAVLPIDATGRPGGGALWIPPAPPPLPAPPAPDPTMSDGPDRPPIEP
;
A
#
# COMPACT_ATOMS: atom_id res chain seq x y z
N MET A 1 -31.58 30.95 57.39
CA MET A 1 -30.92 29.69 56.97
C MET A 1 -31.98 28.63 56.75
N PRO A 2 -31.81 27.65 55.86
CA PRO A 2 -30.91 27.61 54.70
C PRO A 2 -31.68 27.77 53.36
N PRO A 3 -31.01 28.04 52.22
CA PRO A 3 -31.66 28.21 50.92
C PRO A 3 -31.95 26.88 50.22
N THR A 4 -33.03 26.86 49.44
CA THR A 4 -33.42 25.76 48.55
C THR A 4 -32.44 25.56 47.40
N LEU A 5 -32.08 24.29 47.15
CA LEU A 5 -31.42 23.84 45.93
C LEU A 5 -32.30 24.17 44.71
N GLN A 6 -31.80 24.98 43.78
CA GLN A 6 -32.25 24.95 42.39
C GLN A 6 -31.44 23.87 41.66
N MET A 7 -32.15 22.96 41.01
CA MET A 7 -31.57 22.03 40.05
C MET A 7 -31.42 22.76 38.72
N ASP A 8 -30.19 23.01 38.26
CA ASP A 8 -29.95 23.46 36.90
C ASP A 8 -30.06 22.25 35.94
N GLU A 9 -31.23 22.13 35.29
CA GLU A 9 -31.43 21.22 34.16
C GLU A 9 -30.72 21.77 32.90
N ALA A 10 -29.60 21.16 32.50
CA ALA A 10 -29.04 21.30 31.14
C ALA A 10 -28.01 20.20 30.79
N GLU A 11 -28.41 18.92 30.84
CA GLU A 11 -27.61 17.88 30.18
C GLU A 11 -27.92 17.87 28.66
N ASP A 12 -27.06 18.52 27.86
CA ASP A 12 -27.06 18.38 26.41
C ASP A 12 -27.04 16.88 26.01
N PRO A 13 -27.97 16.39 25.17
CA PRO A 13 -27.86 15.04 24.63
C PRO A 13 -26.57 14.88 23.80
N VAL A 14 -26.07 13.64 23.75
CA VAL A 14 -24.86 13.33 22.98
C VAL A 14 -25.16 13.38 21.50
N ASP A 15 -24.40 14.24 20.83
CA ASP A 15 -24.26 14.46 19.39
C ASP A 15 -23.79 13.18 18.63
N LEU A 16 -24.66 12.18 18.60
CA LEU A 16 -24.62 11.01 17.72
C LEU A 16 -25.69 11.12 16.62
N ASP A 17 -26.55 12.14 16.68
CA ASP A 17 -27.44 12.49 15.57
C ASP A 17 -26.61 13.01 14.38
N ASP A 18 -25.43 13.63 14.59
CA ASP A 18 -24.40 13.94 13.54
C ASP A 18 -23.98 12.71 12.69
N LEU A 19 -24.25 11.47 13.12
CA LEU A 19 -23.94 10.23 12.38
C LEU A 19 -25.12 9.75 11.50
N LEU A 20 -26.31 10.31 11.71
CA LEU A 20 -27.54 9.97 11.00
C LEU A 20 -28.15 11.19 10.29
N ASP A 21 -28.12 12.38 10.86
CA ASP A 21 -28.57 13.63 10.21
C ASP A 21 -27.77 13.94 8.94
N GLU A 22 -26.48 13.57 8.88
CA GLU A 22 -25.66 13.62 7.66
C GLU A 22 -26.08 12.59 6.58
N VAL A 23 -26.87 11.58 6.93
CA VAL A 23 -27.29 10.45 6.07
C VAL A 23 -28.81 10.45 5.78
N THR A 24 -29.63 10.98 6.68
CA THR A 24 -31.11 10.98 6.63
C THR A 24 -31.73 12.38 6.52
N GLY A 25 -30.95 13.45 6.75
CA GLY A 25 -31.36 14.83 6.41
C GLY A 25 -32.45 15.47 7.28
N GLU A 26 -32.79 14.90 8.44
CA GLU A 26 -33.77 15.50 9.36
C GLU A 26 -33.10 16.48 10.35
N VAL A 27 -33.32 17.77 10.15
CA VAL A 27 -32.91 18.80 11.13
C VAL A 27 -33.95 18.85 12.26
N SER A 28 -33.72 18.15 13.36
CA SER A 28 -34.56 18.23 14.55
C SER A 28 -34.14 19.44 15.42
N GLY A 29 -34.80 20.58 15.23
CA GLY A 29 -34.51 21.82 15.94
C GLY A 29 -35.23 21.95 17.28
N ARG A 30 -34.49 22.20 18.35
CA ARG A 30 -34.98 22.86 19.58
C ARG A 30 -33.91 23.78 20.17
N VAL A 31 -33.95 25.04 19.78
CA VAL A 31 -33.35 26.16 20.52
C VAL A 31 -34.50 27.09 20.89
N GLY A 32 -34.51 27.59 22.14
CA GLY A 32 -35.57 28.44 22.64
C GLY A 32 -35.68 29.76 21.88
N VAL A 33 -36.92 30.22 21.67
CA VAL A 33 -37.23 31.48 21.00
C VAL A 33 -36.73 32.66 21.84
N LEU A 34 -35.95 33.53 21.20
CA LEU A 34 -35.90 34.96 21.52
C LEU A 34 -36.15 35.72 20.22
N ASP A 35 -37.18 36.57 20.22
CA ASP A 35 -37.68 37.22 19.02
C ASP A 35 -36.68 38.22 18.43
N GLY A 36 -36.29 37.96 17.19
CA GLY A 36 -35.52 38.85 16.32
C GLY A 36 -35.66 38.34 14.89
N ALA A 37 -36.52 38.97 14.09
CA ALA A 37 -36.91 38.44 12.79
C ALA A 37 -35.78 38.58 11.74
N GLU A 38 -35.06 37.48 11.47
CA GLU A 38 -34.23 37.38 10.27
C GLU A 38 -35.10 37.17 9.01
N PRO A 39 -34.76 37.76 7.85
CA PRO A 39 -35.49 37.54 6.61
C PRO A 39 -35.33 36.09 6.11
N ALA A 40 -36.46 35.40 5.94
CA ALA A 40 -36.49 34.03 5.44
C ALA A 40 -36.17 33.95 3.93
N ASP A 41 -34.90 33.75 3.57
CA ASP A 41 -34.46 33.45 2.21
C ASP A 41 -33.86 32.03 2.10
N SER A 42 -34.57 31.04 2.67
CA SER A 42 -34.13 29.64 2.81
C SER A 42 -34.07 28.83 1.51
N ARG A 43 -34.52 29.40 0.38
CA ARG A 43 -34.72 28.68 -0.91
C ARG A 43 -33.44 28.31 -1.66
N TRP A 44 -32.28 28.80 -1.24
CA TRP A 44 -31.00 28.62 -1.95
C TRP A 44 -29.92 27.89 -1.15
N THR A 45 -30.28 27.25 -0.04
CA THR A 45 -29.33 26.47 0.77
C THR A 45 -28.92 25.17 0.08
N TRP A 46 -27.67 24.73 0.27
CA TRP A 46 -27.14 23.50 -0.35
C TRP A 46 -27.79 22.26 0.26
N HIS A 47 -28.47 21.45 -0.55
CA HIS A 47 -29.27 20.33 -0.07
C HIS A 47 -28.42 19.05 0.11
N PRO A 48 -28.40 18.39 1.29
CA PRO A 48 -27.57 17.21 1.56
C PRO A 48 -27.74 16.07 0.55
N ALA A 49 -28.97 15.84 0.06
CA ALA A 49 -29.25 14.79 -0.93
C ALA A 49 -28.47 14.95 -2.25
N PHE A 50 -28.04 16.17 -2.62
CA PHE A 50 -27.23 16.38 -3.82
C PHE A 50 -25.77 15.91 -3.64
N SER A 51 -25.18 16.14 -2.45
CA SER A 51 -23.90 15.55 -2.07
C SER A 51 -23.99 14.01 -2.01
N ILE A 52 -25.05 13.48 -1.41
CA ILE A 52 -25.30 12.02 -1.33
C ILE A 52 -25.43 11.41 -2.74
N ALA A 53 -26.23 12.01 -3.62
CA ALA A 53 -26.39 11.54 -5.00
C ALA A 53 -25.07 11.60 -5.79
N THR A 54 -24.28 12.67 -5.63
CA THR A 54 -22.94 12.79 -6.23
C THR A 54 -22.01 11.67 -5.77
N LEU A 55 -21.92 11.44 -4.45
CA LEU A 55 -21.08 10.39 -3.89
C LEU A 55 -21.54 8.99 -4.32
N ALA A 56 -22.85 8.74 -4.34
CA ALA A 56 -23.41 7.47 -4.81
C ALA A 56 -23.05 7.21 -6.27
N LEU A 57 -23.19 8.20 -7.16
CA LEU A 57 -22.79 8.10 -8.57
C LEU A 57 -21.28 7.80 -8.71
N ILE A 58 -20.43 8.47 -7.94
CA ILE A 58 -18.97 8.22 -7.94
C ILE A 58 -18.64 6.80 -7.46
N VAL A 59 -19.27 6.32 -6.37
CA VAL A 59 -19.02 4.97 -5.85
C VAL A 59 -19.53 3.91 -6.82
N ILE A 60 -20.66 4.13 -7.48
CA ILE A 60 -21.16 3.25 -8.56
C ILE A 60 -20.19 3.24 -9.76
N ALA A 61 -19.59 4.39 -10.11
CA ALA A 61 -18.54 4.48 -11.12
C ALA A 61 -17.37 3.55 -10.81
N LEU A 62 -16.82 3.70 -9.60
CA LEU A 62 -15.66 2.94 -9.15
C LEU A 62 -15.98 1.46 -9.03
N ALA A 63 -17.17 1.10 -8.52
CA ALA A 63 -17.65 -0.29 -8.46
C ALA A 63 -17.74 -0.94 -9.86
N ALA A 64 -18.14 -0.20 -10.89
CA ALA A 64 -18.10 -0.69 -12.27
C ALA A 64 -16.66 -0.86 -12.79
N ILE A 65 -15.78 0.12 -12.55
CA ILE A 65 -14.36 0.07 -12.97
C ILE A 65 -13.61 -1.10 -12.31
N VAL A 66 -13.82 -1.34 -11.01
CA VAL A 66 -13.20 -2.47 -10.27
C VAL A 66 -13.92 -3.81 -10.45
N ARG A 67 -14.88 -3.91 -11.40
CA ARG A 67 -15.63 -5.13 -11.70
C ARG A 67 -16.29 -5.75 -10.45
N MET A 68 -17.18 -4.99 -9.79
CA MET A 68 -17.94 -5.47 -8.63
C MET A 68 -18.74 -6.75 -8.93
N ASP A 69 -19.11 -6.99 -10.19
CA ASP A 69 -19.71 -8.25 -10.66
C ASP A 69 -18.79 -9.47 -10.46
N LEU A 70 -17.46 -9.29 -10.55
CA LEU A 70 -16.44 -10.31 -10.30
C LEU A 70 -15.90 -10.29 -8.86
N VAL A 71 -16.00 -9.16 -8.16
CA VAL A 71 -15.74 -9.10 -6.70
C VAL A 71 -16.70 -10.03 -5.96
N LEU A 72 -17.96 -10.09 -6.42
CA LEU A 72 -19.04 -10.90 -5.85
C LEU A 72 -19.10 -12.35 -6.36
N THR A 73 -18.19 -12.80 -7.23
CA THR A 73 -18.06 -14.23 -7.56
C THR A 73 -17.15 -14.93 -6.57
N ASP A 74 -17.48 -16.17 -6.20
CA ASP A 74 -16.59 -17.01 -5.39
C ASP A 74 -15.50 -17.65 -6.27
N THR A 75 -14.46 -16.86 -6.54
CA THR A 75 -13.29 -17.19 -7.38
C THR A 75 -12.04 -16.60 -6.75
N THR A 76 -11.00 -17.41 -6.61
CA THR A 76 -9.75 -17.07 -5.90
C THR A 76 -9.02 -15.96 -6.66
N PRO A 77 -8.84 -14.76 -6.07
CA PRO A 77 -8.21 -13.64 -6.75
C PRO A 77 -6.77 -13.96 -7.16
N THR A 78 -6.33 -13.36 -8.27
CA THR A 78 -5.00 -13.55 -8.86
C THR A 78 -4.45 -12.23 -9.39
N GLY A 79 -3.38 -12.27 -10.19
CA GLY A 79 -2.68 -11.08 -10.72
C GLY A 79 -1.62 -10.56 -9.76
N GLY A 80 -0.43 -10.21 -10.28
CA GLY A 80 0.68 -9.66 -9.50
C GLY A 80 0.93 -10.40 -8.18
N ASP A 81 1.12 -9.63 -7.12
CA ASP A 81 1.23 -10.08 -5.73
C ASP A 81 -0.15 -10.46 -5.14
N MET A 82 -1.23 -9.87 -5.66
CA MET A 82 -2.60 -10.08 -5.18
C MET A 82 -2.97 -11.57 -5.09
N GLY A 83 -2.50 -12.39 -6.04
CA GLY A 83 -2.73 -13.83 -6.05
C GLY A 83 -2.14 -14.61 -4.89
N ALA A 84 -1.01 -14.17 -4.32
CA ALA A 84 -0.38 -14.87 -3.20
C ALA A 84 -0.88 -14.39 -1.82
N HIS A 85 -1.48 -13.19 -1.75
CA HIS A 85 -2.05 -12.66 -0.51
C HIS A 85 -3.18 -13.53 0.08
N VAL A 86 -3.85 -14.38 -0.71
CA VAL A 86 -4.93 -15.27 -0.21
C VAL A 86 -4.46 -16.30 0.81
N TRP A 87 -3.14 -16.60 0.87
CA TRP A 87 -2.58 -17.46 1.92
C TRP A 87 -2.64 -16.82 3.31
N GLY A 88 -2.40 -15.51 3.41
CA GLY A 88 -2.23 -14.81 4.70
C GLY A 88 -3.46 -14.87 5.61
N PRO A 89 -4.63 -14.36 5.20
CA PRO A 89 -5.83 -14.34 6.05
C PRO A 89 -6.32 -15.76 6.41
N ALA A 90 -6.16 -16.74 5.51
CA ALA A 90 -6.40 -18.15 5.82
C ALA A 90 -5.43 -18.65 6.91
N TYR A 91 -4.13 -18.40 6.79
CA TYR A 91 -3.14 -18.71 7.82
C TYR A 91 -3.47 -18.07 9.18
N LEU A 92 -3.92 -16.82 9.17
CA LEU A 92 -4.37 -16.09 10.36
C LEU A 92 -5.59 -16.77 11.01
N ARG A 93 -6.61 -17.11 10.21
CA ARG A 93 -7.85 -17.79 10.64
C ARG A 93 -7.59 -19.18 11.22
N ASP A 94 -6.78 -19.98 10.53
CA ASP A 94 -6.69 -21.43 10.79
C ASP A 94 -5.58 -21.79 11.78
N HIS A 95 -4.57 -20.92 11.97
CA HIS A 95 -3.37 -21.25 12.75
C HIS A 95 -2.97 -20.22 13.81
N LEU A 96 -3.37 -18.95 13.71
CA LEU A 96 -2.98 -17.91 14.68
C LEU A 96 -4.11 -17.53 15.65
N LEU A 97 -5.30 -17.20 15.13
CA LEU A 97 -6.45 -16.81 15.94
C LEU A 97 -6.94 -17.90 16.92
N PRO A 98 -6.95 -19.21 16.58
CA PRO A 98 -7.32 -20.28 17.53
C PRO A 98 -6.39 -20.36 18.75
N HIS A 99 -5.18 -19.79 18.65
CA HIS A 99 -4.19 -19.71 19.73
C HIS A 99 -4.04 -18.29 20.30
N LEU A 100 -5.01 -17.40 20.01
CA LEU A 100 -5.02 -15.99 20.44
C LEU A 100 -3.73 -15.24 20.06
N ARG A 101 -3.17 -15.54 18.87
CA ARG A 101 -2.02 -14.85 18.29
C ARG A 101 -2.43 -14.01 17.08
N LEU A 102 -1.68 -12.95 16.84
CA LEU A 102 -1.75 -12.11 15.62
C LEU A 102 -0.47 -12.22 14.78
N THR A 103 0.55 -12.90 15.29
CA THR A 103 1.87 -13.15 14.68
C THR A 103 2.34 -14.55 15.07
N GLY A 104 3.13 -15.21 14.22
CA GLY A 104 3.67 -16.55 14.52
C GLY A 104 4.55 -17.10 13.41
N TRP A 105 5.20 -18.23 13.65
CA TRP A 105 5.99 -18.92 12.62
C TRP A 105 5.11 -19.62 11.61
N THR A 106 5.56 -19.70 10.36
CA THR A 106 5.13 -20.71 9.39
C THR A 106 6.36 -21.32 8.70
N PRO A 107 6.36 -22.62 8.33
CA PRO A 107 7.35 -23.23 7.46
C PRO A 107 7.04 -23.08 5.95
N ASP A 108 5.89 -22.49 5.60
CA ASP A 108 5.28 -22.59 4.26
C ASP A 108 6.11 -21.96 3.13
N TRP A 109 6.85 -20.88 3.39
CA TRP A 109 7.73 -20.18 2.43
C TRP A 109 9.16 -19.98 2.96
N TYR A 110 10.16 -19.86 2.08
CA TYR A 110 11.54 -19.45 2.43
C TYR A 110 12.23 -20.27 3.53
N THR A 111 11.96 -21.58 3.62
CA THR A 111 12.35 -22.47 4.74
C THR A 111 11.78 -22.07 6.12
N GLY A 112 10.88 -21.11 6.13
CA GLY A 112 10.13 -20.59 7.27
C GLY A 112 10.34 -19.09 7.48
N PHE A 113 9.33 -18.42 8.04
CA PHE A 113 9.36 -16.99 8.34
C PHE A 113 8.34 -16.59 9.44
N PRO A 114 8.53 -15.43 10.12
CA PRO A 114 7.60 -14.87 11.09
C PRO A 114 6.41 -14.17 10.40
N ALA A 115 5.33 -14.91 10.18
CA ALA A 115 4.08 -14.39 9.63
C ALA A 115 3.53 -13.23 10.47
N TYR A 116 3.12 -12.17 9.77
CA TYR A 116 2.55 -10.91 10.32
C TYR A 116 3.48 -10.04 11.18
N THR A 117 4.74 -10.41 11.43
CA THR A 117 5.70 -9.52 12.12
C THR A 117 6.09 -8.31 11.25
N TYR A 118 6.23 -8.50 9.94
CA TYR A 118 6.61 -7.44 9.00
C TYR A 118 5.52 -7.07 7.99
N TYR A 119 4.35 -7.70 8.09
CA TYR A 119 3.22 -7.53 7.16
C TYR A 119 1.92 -7.17 7.87
N MET A 120 1.03 -6.55 7.11
CA MET A 120 -0.09 -5.76 7.62
C MET A 120 -1.27 -6.64 8.07
N VAL A 121 -1.56 -6.61 9.38
CA VAL A 121 -2.50 -7.55 10.01
C VAL A 121 -3.96 -7.12 9.89
N LEU A 122 -4.26 -5.82 10.01
CA LEU A 122 -5.66 -5.35 10.12
C LEU A 122 -6.51 -5.61 8.86
N PRO A 123 -6.01 -5.49 7.62
CA PRO A 123 -6.77 -5.87 6.43
C PRO A 123 -7.06 -7.37 6.41
N SER A 124 -6.11 -8.20 6.85
CA SER A 124 -6.32 -9.66 6.95
C SER A 124 -7.36 -10.01 8.02
N LEU A 125 -7.34 -9.32 9.17
CA LEU A 125 -8.38 -9.47 10.21
C LEU A 125 -9.76 -9.04 9.68
N ALA A 126 -9.84 -8.00 8.85
CA ALA A 126 -11.12 -7.58 8.26
C ALA A 126 -11.67 -8.61 7.26
N ILE A 127 -10.80 -9.30 6.51
CA ILE A 127 -11.18 -10.41 5.63
C ILE A 127 -11.71 -11.58 6.46
N VAL A 128 -10.97 -12.01 7.48
CA VAL A 128 -11.40 -13.10 8.37
C VAL A 128 -12.68 -12.73 9.14
N ALA A 129 -12.87 -11.48 9.53
CA ALA A 129 -14.08 -11.02 10.21
C ALA A 129 -15.34 -10.97 9.32
N LEU A 130 -15.19 -11.02 7.98
CA LEU A 130 -16.30 -11.20 7.04
C LEU A 130 -16.52 -12.67 6.66
N ASP A 131 -15.47 -13.49 6.68
CA ASP A 131 -15.49 -14.92 6.41
C ASP A 131 -16.04 -15.74 7.59
N VAL A 132 -15.78 -15.31 8.82
CA VAL A 132 -16.22 -16.00 10.05
C VAL A 132 -17.64 -15.58 10.43
N GLY A 133 -18.60 -16.49 10.19
CA GLY A 133 -19.99 -16.35 10.59
C GLY A 133 -20.70 -17.69 10.83
N LEU A 134 -22.00 -17.62 11.14
CA LEU A 134 -22.87 -18.77 11.41
C LEU A 134 -24.06 -18.86 10.43
N VAL A 135 -24.24 -17.88 9.55
CA VAL A 135 -25.43 -17.66 8.71
C VAL A 135 -24.99 -17.32 7.28
N SER A 136 -24.93 -18.34 6.43
CA SER A 136 -24.33 -18.19 5.11
C SER A 136 -25.23 -17.53 4.08
N VAL A 137 -24.77 -16.40 3.54
CA VAL A 137 -25.46 -15.64 2.47
C VAL A 137 -25.51 -16.37 1.12
N THR A 138 -24.88 -17.54 1.02
CA THR A 138 -24.92 -18.43 -0.17
C THR A 138 -26.29 -19.08 -0.38
N SER A 139 -27.14 -19.14 0.66
CA SER A 139 -28.48 -19.73 0.59
C SER A 139 -29.58 -18.69 0.76
N VAL A 140 -30.74 -18.92 0.10
CA VAL A 140 -31.92 -18.03 0.26
C VAL A 140 -32.36 -17.92 1.72
N THR A 141 -32.28 -19.02 2.48
CA THR A 141 -32.62 -19.03 3.90
C THR A 141 -31.64 -18.19 4.72
N GLY A 142 -30.34 -18.34 4.47
CA GLY A 142 -29.31 -17.54 5.12
C GLY A 142 -29.40 -16.05 4.77
N LEU A 143 -29.70 -15.69 3.52
CA LEU A 143 -29.98 -14.30 3.12
C LEU A 143 -31.15 -13.68 3.90
N VAL A 144 -32.23 -14.44 4.13
CA VAL A 144 -33.38 -13.97 4.93
C VAL A 144 -32.98 -13.80 6.40
N ILE A 145 -32.24 -14.75 6.98
CA ILE A 145 -31.78 -14.65 8.39
C ILE A 145 -30.79 -13.49 8.55
N ALA A 146 -29.84 -13.32 7.63
CA ALA A 146 -28.90 -12.20 7.57
C ALA A 146 -29.64 -10.85 7.49
N GLY A 147 -30.64 -10.74 6.61
CA GLY A 147 -31.51 -9.56 6.52
C GLY A 147 -32.24 -9.26 7.83
N LEU A 148 -32.79 -10.29 8.50
CA LEU A 148 -33.44 -10.14 9.81
C LEU A 148 -32.45 -9.72 10.91
N LEU A 149 -31.22 -10.25 10.92
CA LEU A 149 -30.17 -9.85 11.85
C LEU A 149 -29.77 -8.37 11.66
N VAL A 150 -29.62 -7.92 10.41
CA VAL A 150 -29.34 -6.51 10.09
C VAL A 150 -30.51 -5.61 10.51
N VAL A 151 -31.76 -5.98 10.21
CA VAL A 151 -32.95 -5.21 10.64
C VAL A 151 -33.04 -5.16 12.18
N ALA A 152 -32.77 -6.26 12.88
CA ALA A 152 -32.75 -6.29 14.33
C ALA A 152 -31.64 -5.40 14.92
N ALA A 153 -30.43 -5.41 14.33
CA ALA A 153 -29.33 -4.55 14.72
C ALA A 153 -29.65 -3.05 14.50
N VAL A 154 -30.25 -2.70 13.36
CA VAL A 154 -30.71 -1.32 13.08
C VAL A 154 -31.80 -0.88 14.07
N ALA A 155 -32.78 -1.73 14.36
CA ALA A 155 -33.84 -1.44 15.33
C ALA A 155 -33.27 -1.27 16.75
N ALA A 156 -32.33 -2.12 17.16
CA ALA A 156 -31.65 -2.02 18.45
C ALA A 156 -30.76 -0.77 18.55
N ALA A 157 -30.07 -0.38 17.47
CA ALA A 157 -29.27 0.85 17.41
C ALA A 157 -30.16 2.11 17.50
N TRP A 158 -31.30 2.11 16.80
CA TRP A 158 -32.31 3.18 16.92
C TRP A 158 -32.87 3.28 18.34
N TRP A 159 -33.23 2.15 18.96
CA TRP A 159 -33.65 2.11 20.37
C TRP A 159 -32.56 2.61 21.32
N ALA A 160 -31.29 2.24 21.07
CA ALA A 160 -30.15 2.63 21.89
C ALA A 160 -29.95 4.15 21.96
N ARG A 161 -30.46 4.95 21.01
CA ARG A 161 -30.48 6.43 21.12
C ARG A 161 -31.14 6.91 22.41
N ARG A 162 -32.14 6.17 22.93
CA ARG A 162 -32.91 6.49 24.15
C ARG A 162 -32.20 6.13 25.46
N LEU A 163 -31.06 5.42 25.42
CA LEU A 163 -30.34 5.03 26.62
C LEU A 163 -29.61 6.23 27.27
N PRO A 164 -29.81 6.49 28.59
CA PRO A 164 -29.15 7.59 29.29
C PRO A 164 -27.69 7.29 29.63
N ASN A 165 -27.36 6.03 29.98
CA ASN A 165 -25.99 5.64 30.28
C ASN A 165 -25.14 5.53 29.00
N ARG A 166 -24.10 6.36 28.90
CA ARG A 166 -23.19 6.42 27.74
C ARG A 166 -22.45 5.11 27.46
N LEU A 167 -22.05 4.37 28.49
CA LEU A 167 -21.38 3.07 28.33
C LEU A 167 -22.35 1.99 27.86
N ALA A 168 -23.58 1.98 28.39
CA ALA A 168 -24.62 1.05 27.92
C ALA A 168 -25.01 1.35 26.45
N LYS A 169 -25.17 2.64 26.10
CA LYS A 169 -25.37 3.08 24.72
C LYS A 169 -24.22 2.60 23.82
N ALA A 170 -22.97 2.90 24.17
CA ALA A 170 -21.80 2.46 23.40
C ALA A 170 -21.73 0.93 23.24
N GLY A 171 -22.05 0.16 24.29
CA GLY A 171 -22.10 -1.30 24.25
C GLY A 171 -23.15 -1.85 23.30
N VAL A 172 -24.38 -1.29 23.29
CA VAL A 172 -25.42 -1.71 22.34
C VAL A 172 -25.06 -1.33 20.91
N TRP A 173 -24.53 -0.12 20.66
CA TRP A 173 -24.07 0.27 19.33
C TRP A 173 -22.92 -0.62 18.82
N LEU A 174 -21.98 -1.00 19.70
CA LEU A 174 -20.92 -1.94 19.37
C LEU A 174 -21.48 -3.33 19.05
N ALA A 175 -22.46 -3.82 19.81
CA ALA A 175 -23.14 -5.08 19.54
C ALA A 175 -23.93 -5.05 18.22
N CYS A 176 -24.53 -3.92 17.85
CA CYS A 176 -25.21 -3.74 16.56
C CYS A 176 -24.24 -3.68 15.38
N ALA A 177 -22.99 -3.23 15.59
CA ALA A 177 -21.97 -3.20 14.55
C ALA A 177 -21.27 -4.56 14.39
N LEU A 178 -20.86 -5.18 15.50
CA LEU A 178 -20.15 -6.47 15.51
C LEU A 178 -21.08 -7.68 15.35
N GLY A 179 -22.34 -7.58 15.77
CA GLY A 179 -23.30 -8.68 15.74
C GLY A 179 -23.52 -9.21 14.32
N PRO A 180 -24.02 -8.40 13.36
CA PRO A 180 -24.17 -8.82 11.97
C PRO A 180 -22.83 -9.25 11.35
N LEU A 181 -21.75 -8.51 11.63
CA LEU A 181 -20.40 -8.78 11.11
C LEU A 181 -19.90 -10.19 11.48
N LEU A 182 -20.09 -10.62 12.73
CA LEU A 182 -19.57 -11.89 13.26
C LEU A 182 -20.59 -13.05 13.20
N LEU A 183 -21.80 -12.79 12.71
CA LEU A 183 -22.86 -13.81 12.58
C LEU A 183 -23.16 -14.19 11.13
N ILE A 184 -22.86 -13.33 10.17
CA ILE A 184 -23.17 -13.51 8.75
C ILE A 184 -21.87 -13.80 8.01
N ASP A 185 -21.68 -15.04 7.53
CA ASP A 185 -20.50 -15.37 6.72
C ASP A 185 -20.68 -14.94 5.26
N VAL A 186 -19.60 -14.36 4.72
CA VAL A 186 -19.39 -14.04 3.32
C VAL A 186 -18.25 -14.95 2.81
N PRO A 187 -18.43 -15.71 1.71
CA PRO A 187 -17.41 -16.65 1.24
C PRO A 187 -16.02 -16.03 1.12
N TYR A 188 -14.99 -16.75 1.60
CA TYR A 188 -13.61 -16.27 1.72
C TYR A 188 -13.10 -15.42 0.55
N ASN A 189 -13.29 -15.87 -0.69
CA ASN A 189 -12.81 -15.15 -1.87
C ASN A 189 -13.55 -13.82 -2.10
N ILE A 190 -14.86 -13.78 -1.78
CA ILE A 190 -15.68 -12.57 -1.86
C ILE A 190 -15.29 -11.61 -0.72
N ALA A 191 -15.15 -12.12 0.51
CA ALA A 191 -14.67 -11.34 1.66
C ALA A 191 -13.30 -10.71 1.38
N PHE A 192 -12.37 -11.49 0.82
CA PHE A 192 -11.06 -11.02 0.38
C PHE A 192 -11.18 -9.88 -0.65
N LYS A 193 -11.92 -10.11 -1.74
CA LYS A 193 -12.04 -9.12 -2.84
C LYS A 193 -12.76 -7.85 -2.38
N LEU A 194 -13.76 -7.94 -1.51
CA LEU A 194 -14.45 -6.79 -0.92
C LEU A 194 -13.51 -5.90 -0.11
N ILE A 195 -12.67 -6.47 0.76
CA ILE A 195 -11.67 -5.69 1.52
C ILE A 195 -10.56 -5.17 0.59
N ALA A 196 -10.17 -5.93 -0.44
CA ALA A 196 -9.17 -5.48 -1.40
C ALA A 196 -9.61 -4.20 -2.15
N VAL A 197 -10.89 -4.09 -2.53
CA VAL A 197 -11.42 -2.88 -3.20
C VAL A 197 -11.93 -1.80 -2.24
N SER A 198 -12.08 -2.07 -0.94
CA SER A 198 -12.79 -1.15 -0.05
C SER A 198 -12.13 0.23 0.03
N GLY A 199 -10.79 0.30 0.08
CA GLY A 199 -10.03 1.55 0.11
C GLY A 199 -10.29 2.46 -1.09
N VAL A 200 -10.38 1.86 -2.29
CA VAL A 200 -10.72 2.55 -3.55
C VAL A 200 -12.14 3.13 -3.46
N LEU A 201 -13.11 2.32 -3.02
CA LEU A 201 -14.52 2.71 -2.97
C LEU A 201 -14.80 3.76 -1.88
N THR A 202 -14.07 3.77 -0.77
CA THR A 202 -14.29 4.70 0.34
C THR A 202 -13.48 5.99 0.25
N LEU A 203 -12.41 6.06 -0.55
CA LEU A 203 -11.57 7.26 -0.70
C LEU A 203 -12.33 8.54 -1.14
N PRO A 204 -13.30 8.51 -2.09
CA PRO A 204 -14.07 9.70 -2.45
C PRO A 204 -14.89 10.25 -1.28
N ILE A 205 -15.49 9.36 -0.48
CA ILE A 205 -16.26 9.70 0.71
C ILE A 205 -15.32 10.29 1.78
N ALA A 206 -14.14 9.71 1.96
CA ALA A 206 -13.11 10.21 2.86
C ALA A 206 -12.69 11.64 2.51
N VAL A 207 -12.44 11.93 1.23
CA VAL A 207 -12.03 13.26 0.76
C VAL A 207 -13.15 14.29 0.89
N TRP A 208 -14.39 13.93 0.53
CA TRP A 208 -15.55 14.80 0.77
C TRP A 208 -15.67 15.18 2.25
N TYR A 209 -15.53 14.18 3.14
CA TYR A 209 -15.58 14.36 4.58
C TYR A 209 -14.40 15.20 5.11
N LEU A 210 -13.18 15.01 4.59
CA LEU A 210 -12.03 15.85 4.89
C LEU A 210 -12.27 17.31 4.48
N PHE A 211 -12.72 17.56 3.25
CA PHE A 211 -12.94 18.91 2.73
C PHE A 211 -14.08 19.63 3.46
N LYS A 212 -15.13 18.90 3.85
CA LYS A 212 -16.18 19.38 4.75
C LYS A 212 -15.61 19.73 6.14
N GLY A 213 -14.77 18.87 6.71
CA GLY A 213 -14.08 19.11 7.99
C GLY A 213 -13.11 20.29 7.95
N LEU A 214 -12.46 20.53 6.81
CA LEU A 214 -11.62 21.70 6.55
C LEU A 214 -12.43 22.99 6.30
N GLY A 215 -13.75 22.91 6.09
CA GLY A 215 -14.62 24.07 5.92
C GLY A 215 -14.63 24.66 4.50
N LEU A 216 -14.29 23.87 3.48
CA LEU A 216 -14.40 24.30 2.09
C LEU A 216 -15.88 24.42 1.69
N MET A 217 -16.33 25.60 1.23
CA MET A 217 -17.72 25.77 0.75
C MET A 217 -17.98 24.94 -0.53
N HIS A 218 -19.23 24.52 -0.70
CA HIS A 218 -19.72 23.79 -1.87
C HIS A 218 -19.52 24.57 -3.19
N PRO A 219 -19.33 23.87 -4.32
CA PRO A 219 -19.28 22.40 -4.49
C PRO A 219 -17.89 21.81 -4.18
N GLY A 220 -17.04 22.49 -3.39
CA GLY A 220 -15.66 22.07 -3.16
C GLY A 220 -15.48 20.65 -2.59
N PRO A 221 -16.21 20.24 -1.53
CA PRO A 221 -16.16 18.85 -1.04
C PRO A 221 -16.51 17.81 -2.11
N GLU A 222 -17.48 18.12 -2.97
CA GLU A 222 -17.92 17.27 -4.07
C GLU A 222 -16.89 17.21 -5.21
N LEU A 223 -16.29 18.35 -5.59
CA LEU A 223 -15.17 18.41 -6.53
C LEU A 223 -13.94 17.65 -6.00
N GLY A 224 -13.71 17.67 -4.69
CA GLY A 224 -12.69 16.84 -4.03
C GLY A 224 -12.94 15.35 -4.24
N ALA A 225 -14.18 14.89 -4.04
CA ALA A 225 -14.56 13.50 -4.32
C ALA A 225 -14.35 13.13 -5.79
N VAL A 226 -14.73 14.01 -6.74
CA VAL A 226 -14.49 13.79 -8.18
C VAL A 226 -13.00 13.68 -8.50
N ALA A 227 -12.15 14.52 -7.91
CA ALA A 227 -10.70 14.48 -8.12
C ALA A 227 -10.07 13.15 -7.67
N THR A 228 -10.65 12.47 -6.67
CA THR A 228 -10.17 11.12 -6.29
C THR A 228 -10.36 10.09 -7.40
N VAL A 229 -11.43 10.20 -8.21
CA VAL A 229 -11.68 9.25 -9.31
C VAL A 229 -10.59 9.36 -10.37
N MET A 230 -10.15 10.59 -10.67
CA MET A 230 -9.03 10.83 -11.60
C MET A 230 -7.73 10.25 -11.05
N PHE A 231 -7.40 10.53 -9.78
CA PHE A 231 -6.22 9.93 -9.10
C PHE A 231 -6.25 8.39 -9.07
N LEU A 232 -7.42 7.81 -8.82
CA LEU A 232 -7.61 6.35 -8.74
C LEU A 232 -7.48 5.66 -10.11
N ALA A 233 -7.96 6.31 -11.17
CA ALA A 233 -7.93 5.81 -12.55
C ALA A 233 -6.59 6.05 -13.26
N ASP A 234 -5.79 7.03 -12.82
CA ASP A 234 -4.53 7.39 -13.46
C ASP A 234 -3.42 6.34 -13.19
N LYS A 235 -3.18 5.50 -14.21
CA LYS A 235 -2.06 4.55 -14.30
C LYS A 235 -0.78 5.19 -14.86
N THR A 236 -0.87 6.36 -15.51
CA THR A 236 0.24 6.98 -16.25
C THR A 236 1.32 7.53 -15.30
N LEU A 237 0.92 8.00 -14.13
CA LEU A 237 1.82 8.50 -13.10
C LEU A 237 2.60 7.37 -12.40
N PHE A 238 1.90 6.29 -12.03
CA PHE A 238 2.48 5.12 -11.36
C PHE A 238 1.51 3.92 -11.34
N HIS A 239 2.02 2.71 -11.18
CA HIS A 239 1.22 1.48 -11.20
C HIS A 239 1.47 0.50 -10.04
N ILE A 240 2.51 0.69 -9.23
CA ILE A 240 2.81 -0.15 -8.04
C ILE A 240 3.22 0.64 -6.77
N TYR A 241 3.17 1.97 -6.79
CA TYR A 241 3.65 2.77 -5.64
C TYR A 241 2.65 2.83 -4.47
N GLY A 242 1.36 2.62 -4.74
CA GLY A 242 0.30 2.53 -3.73
C GLY A 242 -0.87 3.49 -3.96
N GLY A 243 -2.08 3.08 -3.55
CA GLY A 243 -3.24 3.97 -3.41
C GLY A 243 -4.13 4.18 -4.63
N ASN A 244 -3.63 4.06 -5.87
CA ASN A 244 -4.49 4.03 -7.08
C ASN A 244 -5.00 2.59 -7.37
N ILE A 245 -5.94 2.44 -8.33
CA ILE A 245 -6.53 1.13 -8.62
C ILE A 245 -5.49 0.17 -9.21
N ALA A 246 -4.59 0.66 -10.07
CA ALA A 246 -3.51 -0.15 -10.63
C ALA A 246 -2.63 -0.77 -9.51
N SER A 247 -2.20 0.04 -8.55
CA SER A 247 -1.43 -0.46 -7.40
C SER A 247 -2.26 -1.41 -6.54
N THR A 248 -3.54 -1.11 -6.32
CA THR A 248 -4.47 -1.97 -5.56
C THR A 248 -4.58 -3.36 -6.20
N MET A 249 -4.68 -3.44 -7.53
CA MET A 249 -4.69 -4.70 -8.29
C MET A 249 -3.31 -5.37 -8.34
N ALA A 250 -2.21 -4.63 -8.23
CA ALA A 250 -0.89 -5.24 -8.12
C ALA A 250 -0.69 -5.99 -6.79
N GLY A 251 -1.32 -5.53 -5.70
CA GLY A 251 -1.21 -6.09 -4.35
C GLY A 251 -1.33 -5.05 -3.23
N GLU A 252 -1.29 -3.76 -3.55
CA GLU A 252 -1.22 -2.63 -2.59
C GLU A 252 -2.58 -2.27 -1.96
N PHE A 253 -3.47 -3.24 -1.76
CA PHE A 253 -4.79 -2.98 -1.17
C PHE A 253 -4.69 -2.51 0.28
N ALA A 254 -3.75 -3.04 1.06
CA ALA A 254 -3.47 -2.60 2.43
C ALA A 254 -3.11 -1.09 2.49
N PHE A 255 -2.29 -0.62 1.54
CA PHE A 255 -1.98 0.80 1.36
C PHE A 255 -3.24 1.60 1.01
N SER A 256 -4.06 1.11 0.08
CA SER A 256 -5.31 1.76 -0.36
C SER A 256 -6.31 1.95 0.79
N VAL A 257 -6.51 0.91 1.61
CA VAL A 257 -7.35 0.97 2.82
C VAL A 257 -6.77 1.94 3.85
N SER A 258 -5.45 1.89 4.11
CA SER A 258 -4.76 2.81 5.02
C SER A 258 -4.87 4.28 4.58
N LEU A 259 -4.72 4.56 3.28
CA LEU A 259 -4.90 5.90 2.68
C LEU A 259 -6.33 6.41 2.93
N SER A 260 -7.36 5.62 2.64
CA SER A 260 -8.75 6.01 2.85
C SER A 260 -9.06 6.29 4.32
N LEU A 261 -8.65 5.40 5.23
CA LEU A 261 -8.80 5.59 6.68
C LEU A 261 -8.03 6.82 7.19
N SER A 262 -6.84 7.08 6.66
CA SER A 262 -6.04 8.26 7.00
C SER A 262 -6.74 9.57 6.63
N VAL A 263 -7.37 9.62 5.45
CA VAL A 263 -8.12 10.80 4.99
C VAL A 263 -9.38 11.02 5.84
N PHE A 264 -10.11 9.95 6.22
CA PHE A 264 -11.20 10.04 7.20
C PHE A 264 -10.72 10.55 8.56
N ALA A 265 -9.59 10.01 9.06
CA ALA A 265 -8.99 10.42 10.31
C ALA A 265 -8.65 11.92 10.29
N LEU A 266 -8.04 12.42 9.20
CA LEU A 266 -7.77 13.83 9.01
C LEU A 266 -9.04 14.68 8.99
N GLY A 267 -10.14 14.21 8.42
CA GLY A 267 -11.44 14.90 8.49
C GLY A 267 -11.97 15.03 9.93
N VAL A 268 -11.76 14.02 10.78
CA VAL A 268 -12.06 14.12 12.23
C VAL A 268 -11.11 15.09 12.91
N VAL A 269 -9.80 14.98 12.66
CA VAL A 269 -8.76 15.87 13.24
C VAL A 269 -9.01 17.32 12.86
N ALA A 270 -9.38 17.61 11.60
CA ALA A 270 -9.73 18.95 11.12
C ALA A 270 -10.85 19.61 11.94
N ARG A 271 -11.90 18.84 12.26
CA ARG A 271 -12.97 19.31 13.16
C ARG A 271 -12.47 19.43 14.60
N GLY A 272 -11.75 18.41 15.08
CA GLY A 272 -11.30 18.29 16.47
C GLY A 272 -10.29 19.35 16.93
N VAL A 273 -9.30 19.72 16.12
CA VAL A 273 -8.34 20.79 16.46
C VAL A 273 -9.01 22.17 16.55
N ARG A 274 -10.17 22.35 15.91
CA ARG A 274 -10.96 23.60 15.93
C ARG A 274 -11.87 23.68 17.17
N ASN A 275 -12.63 22.61 17.46
CA ASN A 275 -13.76 22.63 18.42
C ASN A 275 -13.64 21.64 19.60
N GLY A 276 -12.59 20.81 19.64
CA GLY A 276 -12.33 19.81 20.68
C GLY A 276 -13.13 18.50 20.55
N LYS A 277 -14.09 18.39 19.62
CA LYS A 277 -14.92 17.19 19.43
C LYS A 277 -14.13 16.05 18.77
N GLY A 278 -14.64 14.81 18.89
CA GLY A 278 -14.23 13.69 18.04
C GLY A 278 -12.94 12.95 18.44
N ALA A 279 -12.30 13.26 19.57
CA ALA A 279 -11.01 12.66 19.96
C ALA A 279 -10.97 11.12 19.88
N VAL A 280 -11.98 10.42 20.42
CA VAL A 280 -12.07 8.95 20.35
C VAL A 280 -12.17 8.44 18.91
N ARG A 281 -12.94 9.11 18.04
CA ARG A 281 -13.06 8.75 16.61
C ARG A 281 -11.71 8.92 15.91
N ALA A 282 -10.99 10.00 16.19
CA ALA A 282 -9.66 10.24 15.64
C ALA A 282 -8.65 9.18 16.12
N ILE A 283 -8.64 8.85 17.42
CA ILE A 283 -7.76 7.81 17.99
C ILE A 283 -7.95 6.47 17.26
N VAL A 284 -9.20 6.01 17.13
CA VAL A 284 -9.51 4.72 16.50
C VAL A 284 -9.16 4.71 15.01
N LEU A 285 -9.50 5.77 14.27
CA LEU A 285 -9.19 5.84 12.83
C LEU A 285 -7.68 5.95 12.55
N LEU A 286 -6.93 6.70 13.37
CA LEU A 286 -5.47 6.81 13.24
C LEU A 286 -4.79 5.49 13.58
N ALA A 287 -5.20 4.82 14.66
CA ALA A 287 -4.69 3.49 15.02
C ALA A 287 -5.00 2.45 13.92
N ALA A 288 -6.22 2.46 13.37
CA ALA A 288 -6.60 1.58 12.27
C ALA A 288 -5.80 1.87 10.99
N ALA A 289 -5.64 3.13 10.61
CA ALA A 289 -4.85 3.51 9.43
C ALA A 289 -3.38 3.03 9.53
N MET A 290 -2.76 3.21 10.69
CA MET A 290 -1.41 2.71 10.99
C MET A 290 -1.32 1.17 10.90
N LEU A 291 -2.26 0.46 11.53
CA LEU A 291 -2.30 -1.02 11.52
C LEU A 291 -2.71 -1.61 10.16
N CYS A 292 -3.28 -0.80 9.26
CA CYS A 292 -3.52 -1.15 7.86
C CYS A 292 -2.27 -1.05 6.99
N HIS A 293 -1.43 -0.01 7.16
CA HIS A 293 -0.17 0.13 6.43
C HIS A 293 0.74 1.20 7.05
N PRO A 294 2.06 0.94 7.22
CA PRO A 294 2.95 1.89 7.88
C PRO A 294 3.14 3.20 7.11
N ILE A 295 3.28 3.14 5.78
CA ILE A 295 3.65 4.32 4.96
C ILE A 295 2.55 5.43 4.99
N PRO A 296 1.27 5.20 4.61
CA PRO A 296 0.23 6.22 4.74
C PRO A 296 -0.06 6.56 6.21
N GLY A 297 -0.13 5.56 7.09
CA GLY A 297 -0.40 5.75 8.51
C GLY A 297 0.56 6.74 9.17
N LEU A 298 1.87 6.58 8.95
CA LEU A 298 2.89 7.49 9.50
C LEU A 298 2.88 8.86 8.81
N PHE A 299 2.71 8.94 7.48
CA PHE A 299 2.66 10.22 6.77
C PHE A 299 1.49 11.08 7.25
N PHE A 300 0.30 10.50 7.36
CA PHE A 300 -0.89 11.27 7.74
C PHE A 300 -1.02 11.51 9.25
N LEU A 301 -0.56 10.59 10.11
CA LEU A 301 -0.48 10.82 11.56
C LEU A 301 0.62 11.84 11.92
N GLY A 302 1.83 11.64 11.40
CA GLY A 302 3.03 12.37 11.82
C GLY A 302 3.19 13.73 11.14
N VAL A 303 2.96 13.81 9.82
CA VAL A 303 3.13 15.05 9.05
C VAL A 303 1.81 15.79 8.93
N ALA A 304 0.79 15.17 8.33
CA ALA A 304 -0.40 15.88 7.90
C ALA A 304 -1.26 16.41 9.08
N ALA A 305 -1.47 15.59 10.11
CA ALA A 305 -2.21 15.99 11.32
C ALA A 305 -1.43 17.03 12.15
N ALA A 306 -0.11 16.90 12.26
CA ALA A 306 0.74 17.89 12.94
C ALA A 306 0.73 19.24 12.22
N GLN A 307 0.88 19.24 10.89
CA GLN A 307 0.74 20.44 10.06
C GLN A 307 -0.63 21.10 10.24
N LEU A 308 -1.71 20.31 10.34
CA LEU A 308 -3.06 20.85 10.50
C LEU A 308 -3.25 21.54 11.86
N ALA A 309 -2.65 20.98 12.92
CA ALA A 309 -2.59 21.63 14.23
C ALA A 309 -1.71 22.89 14.21
N LEU A 310 -0.55 22.87 13.56
CA LEU A 310 0.33 24.04 13.43
C LEU A 310 -0.32 25.19 12.65
N VAL A 311 -1.05 24.90 11.56
CA VAL A 311 -1.82 25.89 10.80
C VAL A 311 -2.94 26.51 11.65
N GLU A 312 -3.58 25.73 12.54
CA GLU A 312 -4.55 26.25 13.52
C GLU A 312 -3.87 27.18 14.55
N VAL A 313 -2.71 26.79 15.10
CA VAL A 313 -1.94 27.61 16.05
C VAL A 313 -1.51 28.93 15.39
N PHE A 314 -0.98 28.87 14.18
CA PHE A 314 -0.53 30.06 13.44
C PHE A 314 -1.71 30.99 13.10
N GLY A 315 -2.85 30.44 12.65
CA GLY A 315 -4.06 31.23 12.44
C GLY A 315 -4.54 31.94 13.71
N ARG A 316 -4.53 31.26 14.86
CA ARG A 316 -4.85 31.86 16.17
C ARG A 316 -3.84 32.92 16.60
N PHE A 317 -2.55 32.74 16.29
CA PHE A 317 -1.51 33.73 16.55
C PHE A 317 -1.73 35.01 15.71
N ILE A 318 -1.94 34.89 14.40
CA ILE A 318 -2.22 36.03 13.52
C ILE A 318 -3.51 36.75 13.94
N ALA A 319 -4.59 36.01 14.25
CA ALA A 319 -5.81 36.59 14.80
C ALA A 319 -5.58 37.33 16.13
N SER A 320 -4.66 36.84 16.98
CA SER A 320 -4.32 37.51 18.24
C SER A 320 -3.57 38.83 18.05
N LEU A 321 -2.78 38.97 16.98
CA LEU A 321 -2.09 40.22 16.62
C LEU A 321 -3.07 41.27 16.10
N MET A 322 -4.11 40.85 15.37
CA MET A 322 -5.15 41.74 14.83
C MET A 322 -6.27 42.06 15.84
N ALA A 323 -6.36 41.32 16.95
CA ALA A 323 -7.36 41.55 17.99
C ALA A 323 -7.00 42.74 18.89
N THR A 324 -8.01 43.52 19.28
CA THR A 324 -7.87 44.60 20.26
C THR A 324 -7.35 44.09 21.61
N PHE A 325 -6.59 44.92 22.34
CA PHE A 325 -5.91 44.56 23.60
C PHE A 325 -6.79 43.79 24.60
N ARG A 326 -8.10 44.10 24.67
CA ARG A 326 -9.06 43.46 25.58
C ARG A 326 -9.33 41.98 25.26
N HIS A 327 -9.08 41.54 24.03
CA HIS A 327 -9.28 40.15 23.57
C HIS A 327 -7.98 39.35 23.43
N GLN A 328 -6.80 40.02 23.38
CA GLN A 328 -5.50 39.35 23.22
C GLN A 328 -5.27 38.25 24.27
N ALA A 329 -5.49 38.53 25.55
CA ALA A 329 -5.32 37.54 26.62
C ALA A 329 -6.16 36.27 26.44
N ALA A 330 -7.34 36.37 25.82
CA ALA A 330 -8.19 35.22 25.52
C ALA A 330 -7.61 34.36 24.39
N TYR A 331 -7.05 34.97 23.34
CA TYR A 331 -6.40 34.24 22.25
C TYR A 331 -5.11 33.56 22.71
N TRP A 332 -4.22 34.28 23.40
CA TRP A 332 -2.93 33.75 23.89
C TRP A 332 -3.12 32.54 24.82
N GLY A 333 -4.06 32.60 25.77
CA GLY A 333 -4.41 31.45 26.63
C GLY A 333 -5.11 30.27 25.93
N SER A 334 -5.36 30.37 24.62
CA SER A 334 -5.98 29.31 23.81
C SER A 334 -5.13 28.82 22.63
N ALA A 335 -4.03 29.51 22.31
CA ALA A 335 -3.22 29.26 21.12
C ALA A 335 -2.63 27.84 21.06
N LEU A 336 -2.26 27.26 22.21
CA LEU A 336 -1.67 25.90 22.29
C LEU A 336 -2.71 24.78 22.46
N ARG A 337 -4.02 25.09 22.56
CA ARG A 337 -5.08 24.06 22.69
C ARG A 337 -5.13 23.04 21.54
N PRO A 338 -4.93 23.44 20.26
CA PRO A 338 -4.88 22.48 19.14
C PRO A 338 -3.80 21.42 19.33
N LEU A 339 -2.63 21.81 19.83
CA LEU A 339 -1.50 20.91 20.12
C LEU A 339 -1.80 20.00 21.32
N ALA A 340 -2.43 20.53 22.38
CA ALA A 340 -2.85 19.72 23.52
C ALA A 340 -3.89 18.66 23.12
N TRP A 341 -4.89 19.03 22.30
CA TRP A 341 -5.87 18.09 21.75
C TRP A 341 -5.20 17.04 20.85
N ALA A 342 -4.31 17.48 19.95
CA ALA A 342 -3.56 16.59 19.06
C ALA A 342 -2.70 15.59 19.85
N GLY A 343 -2.05 16.01 20.94
CA GLY A 343 -1.30 15.11 21.83
C GLY A 343 -2.17 14.07 22.52
N ILE A 344 -3.35 14.47 23.03
CA ILE A 344 -4.32 13.55 23.66
C ILE A 344 -4.90 12.54 22.65
N VAL A 345 -4.87 12.84 21.36
CA VAL A 345 -5.28 11.91 20.29
C VAL A 345 -4.10 11.05 19.81
N ALA A 346 -2.94 11.64 19.56
CA ALA A 346 -1.78 10.95 19.00
C ALA A 346 -1.19 9.91 19.96
N VAL A 347 -1.14 10.20 21.27
CA VAL A 347 -0.55 9.26 22.25
C VAL A 347 -1.36 7.96 22.37
N PRO A 348 -2.68 7.97 22.62
CA PRO A 348 -3.47 6.74 22.63
C PRO A 348 -3.52 6.03 21.26
N ALA A 349 -3.54 6.77 20.15
CA ALA A 349 -3.49 6.17 18.81
C ALA A 349 -2.18 5.41 18.57
N GLY A 350 -1.04 6.02 18.92
CA GLY A 350 0.27 5.39 18.87
C GLY A 350 0.33 4.16 19.75
N LEU A 351 -0.06 4.29 21.03
CA LEU A 351 -0.11 3.18 21.99
C LEU A 351 -0.90 1.98 21.44
N LEU A 352 -2.10 2.20 20.87
CA LEU A 352 -2.94 1.15 20.27
C LEU A 352 -2.29 0.40 19.08
N ALA A 353 -1.27 0.96 18.44
CA ALA A 353 -0.56 0.33 17.33
C ALA A 353 0.78 -0.32 17.76
N LEU A 354 1.26 -0.07 18.99
CA LEU A 354 2.58 -0.56 19.43
C LEU A 354 2.69 -2.09 19.53
N TRP A 355 1.58 -2.83 19.65
CA TRP A 355 1.64 -4.31 19.60
C TRP A 355 2.23 -4.85 18.29
N TRP A 356 2.08 -4.10 17.19
CA TRP A 356 2.65 -4.45 15.89
C TRP A 356 3.93 -3.66 15.60
N TYR A 357 3.93 -2.33 15.79
CA TYR A 357 5.09 -1.49 15.47
C TYR A 357 6.33 -1.79 16.32
N LEU A 358 6.17 -2.20 17.59
CA LEU A 358 7.31 -2.46 18.46
C LEU A 358 8.09 -3.74 18.06
N PRO A 359 7.46 -4.91 17.82
CA PRO A 359 8.18 -6.04 17.24
C PRO A 359 8.63 -5.77 15.80
N PHE A 360 7.82 -5.14 14.95
CA PHE A 360 8.20 -4.77 13.57
C PHE A 360 9.54 -4.02 13.54
N TYR A 361 9.67 -2.94 14.32
CA TYR A 361 10.87 -2.12 14.33
C TYR A 361 12.01 -2.75 15.15
N GLY A 362 11.70 -3.26 16.35
CA GLY A 362 12.70 -3.83 17.26
C GLY A 362 13.32 -5.15 16.78
N GLN A 363 12.66 -5.85 15.85
CA GLN A 363 13.21 -7.04 15.18
C GLN A 363 13.65 -6.75 13.74
N SER A 364 13.70 -5.48 13.30
CA SER A 364 13.97 -5.15 11.90
C SER A 364 15.34 -5.64 11.40
N ALA A 365 16.31 -5.95 12.27
CA ALA A 365 17.58 -6.58 11.88
C ALA A 365 17.42 -7.81 10.95
N PHE A 366 16.35 -8.59 11.10
CA PHE A 366 16.08 -9.81 10.33
C PHE A 366 15.22 -9.62 9.07
N LEU A 367 14.72 -8.39 8.85
CA LEU A 367 13.95 -8.02 7.66
C LEU A 367 14.90 -7.89 6.46
N ASN A 368 14.57 -8.59 5.37
CA ASN A 368 15.17 -8.33 4.05
C ASN A 368 14.51 -7.09 3.45
N ASP A 369 15.24 -6.24 2.73
CA ASP A 369 14.69 -5.03 2.10
C ASP A 369 14.73 -5.07 0.56
N MET A 370 15.08 -6.24 0.01
CA MET A 370 15.22 -6.52 -1.43
C MET A 370 16.26 -5.63 -2.16
N GLY A 371 16.98 -4.76 -1.44
CA GLY A 371 17.95 -3.80 -1.98
C GLY A 371 17.35 -2.73 -2.90
N TRP A 372 16.08 -2.32 -2.69
CA TRP A 372 15.44 -1.32 -3.57
C TRP A 372 16.15 0.04 -3.55
N GLU A 373 16.55 0.52 -4.73
CA GLU A 373 17.22 1.81 -4.91
C GLU A 373 16.24 2.98 -4.99
N LYS A 374 16.60 4.07 -4.30
CA LYS A 374 15.97 5.38 -4.40
C LYS A 374 15.90 5.86 -5.86
N LEU A 375 14.77 6.43 -6.28
CA LEU A 375 14.66 7.18 -7.53
C LEU A 375 15.38 8.53 -7.42
N GLY A 376 16.17 8.87 -8.42
CA GLY A 376 17.02 10.05 -8.47
C GLY A 376 18.50 9.68 -8.64
N PRO A 377 19.13 8.96 -7.70
CA PRO A 377 20.45 8.37 -7.92
C PRO A 377 20.41 7.26 -8.97
N ASP A 378 21.26 7.34 -9.99
CA ASP A 378 21.53 6.28 -10.97
C ASP A 378 22.96 5.74 -10.75
N ARG A 379 23.18 4.44 -11.00
CA ARG A 379 24.53 3.86 -10.96
C ARG A 379 25.23 3.93 -12.30
N CYS A 380 26.36 4.62 -12.33
CA CYS A 380 27.25 4.71 -13.48
C CYS A 380 28.60 4.06 -13.17
N ALA A 381 29.43 3.86 -14.20
CA ALA A 381 30.74 3.20 -14.05
C ALA A 381 31.72 3.91 -13.08
N GLU A 382 31.48 5.19 -12.80
CA GLU A 382 32.27 6.02 -11.88
C GLU A 382 31.64 6.12 -10.47
N GLY A 383 30.48 5.49 -10.23
CA GLY A 383 29.76 5.49 -8.96
C GLY A 383 28.31 5.96 -9.06
N LEU A 384 27.71 6.30 -7.92
CA LEU A 384 26.33 6.77 -7.80
C LEU A 384 26.23 8.26 -8.22
N VAL A 385 25.48 8.55 -9.29
CA VAL A 385 25.30 9.91 -9.84
C VAL A 385 23.86 10.37 -9.63
N PHE A 386 23.65 11.60 -9.14
CA PHE A 386 22.31 12.10 -8.88
C PHE A 386 21.66 12.70 -10.14
N ASN A 387 20.67 11.99 -10.71
CA ASN A 387 19.95 12.36 -11.91
C ASN A 387 18.74 13.25 -11.62
N TRP A 388 18.96 14.57 -11.74
CA TRP A 388 17.89 15.56 -11.65
C TRP A 388 16.81 15.42 -12.72
N GLY A 389 17.13 14.90 -13.92
CA GLY A 389 16.13 14.65 -14.97
C GLY A 389 15.11 13.61 -14.54
N GLN A 390 15.57 12.52 -13.92
CA GLN A 390 14.71 11.49 -13.35
C GLN A 390 13.85 12.06 -12.20
N VAL A 391 14.43 12.88 -11.32
CA VAL A 391 13.67 13.55 -10.24
C VAL A 391 12.58 14.48 -10.81
N TRP A 392 12.92 15.33 -11.78
CA TRP A 392 11.97 16.28 -12.37
C TRP A 392 10.86 15.59 -13.15
N ARG A 393 11.13 14.47 -13.85
CA ARG A 393 10.09 13.67 -14.50
C ARG A 393 9.06 13.11 -13.51
N ASN A 394 9.50 12.68 -12.33
CA ASN A 394 8.58 12.22 -11.30
C ASN A 394 7.79 13.38 -10.65
N LEU A 395 8.42 14.54 -10.42
CA LEU A 395 7.72 15.68 -9.80
C LEU A 395 6.85 16.50 -10.77
N LEU A 396 7.20 16.59 -12.07
CA LEU A 396 6.57 17.50 -13.02
C LEU A 396 6.33 16.84 -14.39
N PRO A 397 5.08 16.84 -14.91
CA PRO A 397 4.69 16.23 -16.20
C PRO A 397 5.14 17.04 -17.43
N PHE A 398 6.02 18.02 -17.24
CA PHE A 398 6.56 18.89 -18.29
C PHE A 398 8.07 18.65 -18.49
N ALA A 399 8.68 17.78 -17.71
CA ALA A 399 10.10 17.42 -17.86
C ALA A 399 10.31 16.49 -19.08
N PRO A 400 11.53 16.43 -19.65
CA PRO A 400 11.83 15.55 -20.77
C PRO A 400 11.52 14.08 -20.50
N HIS A 401 10.88 13.42 -21.47
CA HIS A 401 10.55 11.99 -21.42
C HIS A 401 11.76 11.10 -21.77
N GLU A 402 12.79 11.68 -22.34
CA GLU A 402 14.10 11.07 -22.57
C GLU A 402 15.05 11.51 -21.46
N VAL A 403 15.51 10.56 -20.66
CA VAL A 403 16.47 10.81 -19.58
C VAL A 403 17.72 9.98 -19.82
N THR A 404 18.84 10.64 -20.05
CA THR A 404 20.16 10.01 -20.02
C THR A 404 20.49 9.66 -18.57
N LEU A 405 20.62 8.36 -18.28
CA LEU A 405 20.90 7.86 -16.92
C LEU A 405 22.39 7.96 -16.56
N CYS A 406 23.27 7.71 -17.53
CA CYS A 406 24.73 7.84 -17.41
C CYS A 406 25.34 8.49 -18.65
N GLY A 407 26.47 9.19 -18.47
CA GLY A 407 27.16 9.90 -19.56
C GLY A 407 27.43 8.99 -20.78
N ASN A 408 27.28 9.56 -21.98
CA ASN A 408 27.37 8.87 -23.29
C ASN A 408 26.43 7.67 -23.51
N ALA A 409 25.57 7.28 -22.55
CA ALA A 409 24.55 6.27 -22.77
C ALA A 409 23.40 6.84 -23.62
N SER A 410 22.77 5.99 -24.43
CA SER A 410 21.52 6.31 -25.13
C SER A 410 20.47 6.80 -24.11
N PRO A 411 19.70 7.86 -24.42
CA PRO A 411 18.61 8.30 -23.54
C PRO A 411 17.64 7.15 -23.30
N THR A 412 17.22 6.96 -22.05
CA THR A 412 16.12 6.05 -21.76
C THR A 412 14.82 6.81 -22.02
N THR A 413 14.12 6.45 -23.08
CA THR A 413 12.80 6.99 -23.43
C THR A 413 11.75 6.31 -22.56
N PHE A 414 11.05 7.08 -21.73
CA PHE A 414 9.98 6.58 -20.88
C PHE A 414 8.64 6.71 -21.61
N SER A 415 7.90 5.60 -21.74
CA SER A 415 6.60 5.57 -22.42
C SER A 415 5.59 6.49 -21.72
N ASP A 416 5.05 7.47 -22.44
CA ASP A 416 4.05 8.42 -21.93
C ASP A 416 2.68 8.23 -22.62
N PRO A 417 1.68 7.64 -21.93
CA PRO A 417 0.32 7.54 -22.44
C PRO A 417 -0.48 8.83 -22.18
N ASN A 418 -0.23 9.87 -22.99
CA ASN A 418 -1.08 11.07 -23.11
C ASN A 418 -1.28 11.92 -21.83
N MET A 419 -0.23 12.63 -21.37
CA MET A 419 -0.34 13.63 -20.27
C MET A 419 -1.22 14.87 -20.55
N LEU A 420 -2.09 14.87 -21.57
CA LEU A 420 -3.03 15.99 -21.82
C LEU A 420 -3.94 16.23 -20.59
N HIS A 421 -4.25 15.16 -19.84
CA HIS A 421 -4.90 15.23 -18.53
C HIS A 421 -3.95 15.75 -17.43
N GLY A 422 -2.73 15.23 -17.35
CA GLY A 422 -1.74 15.59 -16.33
C GLY A 422 -1.39 17.08 -16.33
N ARG A 423 -1.16 17.67 -17.51
CA ARG A 423 -0.85 19.10 -17.65
C ARG A 423 -1.97 19.99 -17.10
N VAL A 424 -3.23 19.68 -17.41
CA VAL A 424 -4.41 20.43 -16.94
C VAL A 424 -4.55 20.34 -15.42
N ILE A 425 -4.38 19.15 -14.84
CA ILE A 425 -4.46 18.94 -13.38
C ILE A 425 -3.37 19.74 -12.64
N PHE A 426 -2.13 19.73 -13.13
CA PHE A 426 -1.05 20.52 -12.53
C PHE A 426 -1.28 22.04 -12.65
N VAL A 427 -1.84 22.53 -13.77
CA VAL A 427 -2.22 23.95 -13.93
C VAL A 427 -3.34 24.33 -12.95
N LEU A 428 -4.39 23.51 -12.83
CA LEU A 428 -5.47 23.74 -11.86
C LEU A 428 -4.96 23.70 -10.41
N ALA A 429 -4.00 22.82 -10.10
CA ALA A 429 -3.36 22.76 -8.80
C ALA A 429 -2.55 24.03 -8.50
N ALA A 430 -1.78 24.54 -9.47
CA ALA A 430 -1.04 25.80 -9.35
C ALA A 430 -1.98 27.00 -9.13
N ILE A 431 -3.09 27.07 -9.86
CA ILE A 431 -4.16 28.06 -9.62
C ILE A 431 -4.72 27.90 -8.19
N GLY A 432 -4.93 26.66 -7.74
CA GLY A 432 -5.33 26.35 -6.36
C GLY A 432 -4.36 26.88 -5.31
N VAL A 433 -3.05 26.70 -5.50
CA VAL A 433 -1.99 27.24 -4.62
C VAL A 433 -2.06 28.77 -4.59
N VAL A 434 -2.02 29.42 -5.76
CA VAL A 434 -1.98 30.90 -5.87
C VAL A 434 -3.22 31.53 -5.24
N LEU A 435 -4.43 31.09 -5.63
CA LEU A 435 -5.66 31.62 -5.07
C LEU A 435 -5.79 31.33 -3.57
N SER A 436 -5.28 30.19 -3.08
CA SER A 436 -5.33 29.90 -1.65
C SER A 436 -4.40 30.76 -0.81
N LEU A 437 -3.24 31.14 -1.35
CA LEU A 437 -2.33 32.07 -0.69
C LEU A 437 -2.91 33.50 -0.70
N VAL A 438 -3.34 33.98 -1.87
CA VAL A 438 -3.90 35.34 -2.04
C VAL A 438 -5.17 35.56 -1.23
N MET A 439 -6.07 34.57 -1.20
CA MET A 439 -7.37 34.66 -0.52
C MET A 439 -7.35 34.07 0.91
N ALA A 440 -6.15 33.73 1.41
CA ALA A 440 -5.92 33.09 2.70
C ALA A 440 -6.80 31.84 2.95
N VAL A 441 -7.04 31.02 1.93
CA VAL A 441 -7.88 29.81 2.02
C VAL A 441 -7.11 28.72 2.74
N ARG A 442 -7.47 28.49 4.00
CA ARG A 442 -6.74 27.61 4.91
C ARG A 442 -6.57 26.19 4.36
N SER A 443 -7.61 25.62 3.77
CA SER A 443 -7.57 24.25 3.24
C SER A 443 -6.52 24.10 2.14
N GLY A 444 -6.38 25.09 1.25
CA GLY A 444 -5.40 25.09 0.19
C GLY A 444 -3.99 25.41 0.67
N ILE A 445 -3.83 26.30 1.66
CA ILE A 445 -2.53 26.53 2.32
C ILE A 445 -2.00 25.24 2.95
N TRP A 446 -2.84 24.52 3.73
CA TRP A 446 -2.46 23.25 4.33
C TRP A 446 -2.17 22.16 3.28
N LEU A 447 -2.98 22.04 2.22
CA LEU A 447 -2.71 21.11 1.12
C LEU A 447 -1.42 21.48 0.36
N THR A 448 -1.09 22.76 0.22
CA THR A 448 0.15 23.23 -0.40
C THR A 448 1.35 22.78 0.42
N LEU A 449 1.32 23.00 1.74
CA LEU A 449 2.37 22.54 2.67
C LEU A 449 2.52 21.01 2.65
N LEU A 450 1.41 20.27 2.67
CA LEU A 450 1.43 18.80 2.63
C LEU A 450 2.02 18.27 1.32
N THR A 451 1.59 18.80 0.18
CA THR A 451 2.07 18.43 -1.16
C THR A 451 3.56 18.78 -1.31
N ALA A 452 3.97 19.98 -0.90
CA ALA A 452 5.37 20.38 -0.88
C ALA A 452 6.22 19.48 0.02
N THR A 453 5.69 19.06 1.18
CA THR A 453 6.40 18.15 2.08
C THR A 453 6.58 16.76 1.47
N ALA A 454 5.59 16.22 0.76
CA ALA A 454 5.73 14.97 0.02
C ALA A 454 6.78 15.09 -1.11
N GLY A 455 6.76 16.19 -1.88
CA GLY A 455 7.75 16.45 -2.93
C GLY A 455 9.18 16.61 -2.39
N ILE A 456 9.36 17.35 -1.29
CA ILE A 456 10.65 17.48 -0.61
C ILE A 456 11.11 16.12 -0.07
N ALA A 457 10.22 15.37 0.60
CA ALA A 457 10.54 14.06 1.15
C ALA A 457 11.01 13.08 0.07
N PHE A 458 10.36 13.05 -1.11
CA PHE A 458 10.82 12.27 -2.26
C PHE A 458 12.28 12.59 -2.65
N VAL A 459 12.67 13.88 -2.66
CA VAL A 459 14.02 14.32 -3.00
C VAL A 459 15.04 14.05 -1.89
N VAL A 460 14.71 14.32 -0.61
CA VAL A 460 15.68 14.31 0.49
C VAL A 460 15.77 13.01 1.28
N MET A 461 14.80 12.09 1.14
CA MET A 461 14.82 10.80 1.86
C MET A 461 16.13 10.03 1.57
N PRO A 462 16.85 9.53 2.59
CA PRO A 462 18.09 8.80 2.38
C PRO A 462 17.84 7.44 1.72
N GLN A 463 18.87 6.86 1.08
CA GLN A 463 18.84 5.45 0.70
C GLN A 463 18.74 4.62 1.98
N HIS A 464 17.64 3.88 2.09
CA HIS A 464 17.29 3.01 3.21
C HIS A 464 16.13 2.13 2.77
N ARG A 465 15.70 1.23 3.65
CA ARG A 465 14.55 0.31 3.52
C ARG A 465 13.21 0.93 3.10
N PHE A 466 13.08 2.26 3.16
CA PHE A 466 11.93 2.98 2.63
C PHE A 466 12.26 3.55 1.25
N TRP A 467 11.77 2.88 0.23
CA TRP A 467 11.88 3.33 -1.16
C TRP A 467 11.14 4.65 -1.38
N ASN A 468 11.84 5.71 -1.78
CA ASN A 468 11.26 7.06 -1.89
C ASN A 468 10.09 7.17 -2.88
N ALA A 469 10.01 6.30 -3.90
CA ALA A 469 8.88 6.26 -4.84
C ALA A 469 7.53 6.06 -4.12
N ARG A 470 7.52 5.39 -2.96
CA ARG A 470 6.33 5.21 -2.10
C ARG A 470 5.77 6.51 -1.52
N VAL A 471 6.49 7.64 -1.65
CA VAL A 471 6.02 8.98 -1.27
C VAL A 471 5.26 9.68 -2.41
N LEU A 472 5.55 9.33 -3.67
CA LEU A 472 4.95 9.96 -4.85
C LEU A 472 3.40 9.88 -4.88
N PRO A 473 2.73 8.78 -4.45
CA PRO A 473 1.27 8.75 -4.33
C PRO A 473 0.70 9.90 -3.48
N PHE A 474 1.36 10.30 -2.39
CA PHE A 474 0.90 11.42 -1.56
C PHE A 474 1.11 12.77 -2.22
N TYR A 475 2.20 12.93 -2.98
CA TYR A 475 2.46 14.11 -3.79
C TYR A 475 1.38 14.29 -4.85
N TYR A 476 1.15 13.28 -5.69
CA TYR A 476 0.14 13.34 -6.75
C TYR A 476 -1.28 13.49 -6.17
N PHE A 477 -1.63 12.75 -5.11
CA PHE A 477 -2.90 12.92 -4.42
C PHE A 477 -3.09 14.37 -3.94
N GLY A 478 -2.05 14.97 -3.35
CA GLY A 478 -2.03 16.40 -3.00
C GLY A 478 -2.27 17.33 -4.18
N VAL A 479 -1.66 17.07 -5.34
CA VAL A 479 -1.88 17.81 -6.59
C VAL A 479 -3.34 17.69 -7.07
N PHE A 480 -3.94 16.49 -7.10
CA PHE A 480 -5.36 16.32 -7.47
C PHE A 480 -6.30 17.05 -6.49
N LEU A 481 -6.02 17.02 -5.18
CA LEU A 481 -6.78 17.76 -4.18
C LEU A 481 -6.62 19.28 -4.32
N LEU A 482 -5.43 19.78 -4.65
CA LEU A 482 -5.19 21.19 -4.96
C LEU A 482 -5.91 21.62 -6.24
N ALA A 483 -6.00 20.76 -7.26
CA ALA A 483 -6.76 21.04 -8.48
C ALA A 483 -8.27 21.20 -8.19
N ALA A 484 -8.83 20.38 -7.29
CA ALA A 484 -10.21 20.55 -6.82
C ALA A 484 -10.42 21.87 -6.05
N VAL A 485 -9.45 22.27 -5.22
CA VAL A 485 -9.47 23.58 -4.56
C VAL A 485 -9.38 24.72 -5.58
N GLY A 486 -8.48 24.62 -6.58
CA GLY A 486 -8.35 25.58 -7.67
C GLY A 486 -9.65 25.76 -8.45
N ALA A 487 -10.28 24.67 -8.89
CA ALA A 487 -11.58 24.71 -9.55
C ALA A 487 -12.66 25.35 -8.67
N THR A 488 -12.68 25.04 -7.37
CA THR A 488 -13.62 25.65 -6.40
C THR A 488 -13.41 27.17 -6.28
N LEU A 489 -12.17 27.63 -6.21
CA LEU A 489 -11.83 29.04 -6.05
C LEU A 489 -12.06 29.84 -7.33
N VAL A 490 -11.78 29.26 -8.51
CA VAL A 490 -12.13 29.85 -9.81
C VAL A 490 -13.64 30.06 -9.94
N LEU A 491 -14.46 29.05 -9.60
CA LEU A 491 -15.92 29.19 -9.63
C LEU A 491 -16.41 30.32 -8.72
N ARG A 492 -15.83 30.49 -7.53
CA ARG A 492 -16.18 31.62 -6.64
C ARG A 492 -15.67 32.96 -7.13
N LEU A 493 -14.49 33.01 -7.76
CA LEU A 493 -13.97 34.23 -8.37
C LEU A 493 -14.90 34.71 -9.50
N LEU A 494 -15.43 33.79 -10.32
CA LEU A 494 -16.45 34.12 -11.31
C LEU A 494 -17.73 34.68 -10.65
N VAL A 495 -18.21 34.09 -9.56
CA VAL A 495 -19.37 34.65 -8.81
C VAL A 495 -19.07 36.05 -8.28
N LEU A 496 -17.87 36.30 -7.74
CA LEU A 496 -17.46 37.63 -7.28
C LEU A 496 -17.48 38.64 -8.43
N VAL A 497 -16.90 38.28 -9.58
CA VAL A 497 -16.84 39.13 -10.79
C VAL A 497 -18.24 39.43 -11.34
N PHE A 498 -19.12 38.44 -11.45
CA PHE A 498 -20.46 38.63 -12.03
C PHE A 498 -21.50 39.23 -11.07
N SER A 499 -21.37 39.02 -9.75
CA SER A 499 -22.33 39.55 -8.76
C SER A 499 -21.84 40.79 -8.01
N GLY A 500 -20.58 41.19 -8.21
CA GLY A 500 -19.94 42.33 -7.55
C GLY A 500 -19.78 42.20 -6.03
N ARG A 501 -20.09 41.02 -5.44
CA ARG A 501 -20.03 40.78 -3.99
C ARG A 501 -19.56 39.36 -3.69
N TRP A 502 -18.82 39.19 -2.61
CA TRP A 502 -18.51 37.86 -2.08
C TRP A 502 -19.76 37.29 -1.41
N ARG A 503 -20.44 36.35 -2.08
CA ARG A 503 -21.69 35.73 -1.63
C ARG A 503 -21.63 34.21 -1.76
N PRO A 504 -22.41 33.45 -0.95
CA PRO A 504 -22.60 32.02 -1.18
C PRO A 504 -23.07 31.75 -2.61
N MET A 505 -22.40 30.84 -3.32
CA MET A 505 -22.74 30.53 -4.71
C MET A 505 -24.15 29.90 -4.77
N PRO A 506 -25.07 30.42 -5.61
CA PRO A 506 -26.42 29.87 -5.71
C PRO A 506 -26.39 28.37 -6.01
N MET A 507 -27.28 27.59 -5.39
CA MET A 507 -27.30 26.13 -5.50
C MET A 507 -27.28 25.67 -6.98
N TRP A 508 -28.04 26.33 -7.85
CA TRP A 508 -28.11 25.99 -9.28
C TRP A 508 -26.78 26.20 -10.03
N VAL A 509 -26.01 27.26 -9.72
CA VAL A 509 -24.70 27.49 -10.34
C VAL A 509 -23.73 26.39 -9.91
N SER A 510 -23.72 26.09 -8.61
CA SER A 510 -22.89 25.03 -8.01
C SER A 510 -23.26 23.64 -8.55
N ALA A 511 -24.55 23.35 -8.69
CA ALA A 511 -25.04 22.08 -9.23
C ALA A 511 -24.74 21.94 -10.73
N SER A 512 -24.95 22.99 -11.53
CA SER A 512 -24.62 23.00 -12.96
C SER A 512 -23.11 22.85 -13.20
N ALA A 513 -22.28 23.58 -12.46
CA ALA A 513 -20.82 23.47 -12.56
C ALA A 513 -20.33 22.07 -12.18
N LEU A 514 -20.81 21.50 -11.07
CA LEU A 514 -20.46 20.14 -10.67
C LEU A 514 -20.97 19.11 -11.70
N THR A 515 -22.19 19.27 -12.23
CA THR A 515 -22.76 18.38 -13.25
C THR A 515 -21.94 18.43 -14.54
N ALA A 516 -21.50 19.61 -14.98
CA ALA A 516 -20.62 19.74 -16.14
C ALA A 516 -19.26 19.04 -15.91
N VAL A 517 -18.63 19.24 -14.75
CA VAL A 517 -17.38 18.55 -14.38
C VAL A 517 -17.57 17.03 -14.34
N LEU A 518 -18.66 16.56 -13.72
CA LEU A 518 -19.02 15.14 -13.70
C LEU A 518 -19.16 14.60 -15.13
N VAL A 519 -19.94 15.24 -16.00
CA VAL A 519 -20.14 14.79 -17.39
C VAL A 519 -18.81 14.72 -18.15
N VAL A 520 -17.92 15.71 -18.00
CA VAL A 520 -16.58 15.69 -18.62
C VAL A 520 -15.76 14.51 -18.10
N VAL A 521 -15.71 14.29 -16.79
CA VAL A 521 -14.98 13.16 -16.17
C VAL A 521 -15.58 11.81 -16.58
N TRP A 522 -16.90 11.69 -16.61
CA TRP A 522 -17.59 10.47 -17.05
C TRP A 522 -17.32 10.13 -18.51
N VAL A 523 -17.37 11.11 -19.42
CA VAL A 523 -17.02 10.89 -20.83
C VAL A 523 -15.53 10.55 -20.96
N ALA A 524 -14.62 11.24 -20.26
CA ALA A 524 -13.19 10.95 -20.30
C ALA A 524 -12.84 9.54 -19.80
N LEU A 525 -13.43 9.11 -18.68
CA LEU A 525 -13.22 7.78 -18.10
C LEU A 525 -13.92 6.69 -18.93
N GLY A 526 -15.16 6.91 -19.35
CA GLY A 526 -15.91 5.94 -20.16
C GLY A 526 -15.31 5.74 -21.56
N MET A 527 -14.73 6.79 -22.16
CA MET A 527 -13.90 6.65 -23.36
C MET A 527 -12.61 5.89 -23.04
N THR A 528 -11.86 6.31 -22.00
CA THR A 528 -10.61 5.66 -21.57
C THR A 528 -10.77 4.16 -21.34
N PHE A 529 -11.82 3.73 -20.64
CA PHE A 529 -12.10 2.32 -20.36
C PHE A 529 -12.95 1.62 -21.44
N ARG A 530 -13.32 2.32 -22.52
CA ARG A 530 -14.16 1.79 -23.62
C ARG A 530 -15.53 1.26 -23.13
N MET A 531 -16.08 1.90 -22.10
CA MET A 531 -17.33 1.53 -21.40
C MET A 531 -18.53 2.42 -21.76
N MET A 532 -18.41 3.35 -22.71
CA MET A 532 -19.53 4.24 -23.07
C MET A 532 -20.73 3.46 -23.62
N PRO A 533 -21.97 3.71 -23.13
CA PRO A 533 -23.17 3.05 -23.64
C PRO A 533 -23.37 3.25 -25.15
N GLY A 534 -23.54 2.15 -25.88
CA GLY A 534 -23.72 2.16 -27.34
C GLY A 534 -22.44 2.44 -28.14
N GLY A 535 -21.26 2.45 -27.52
CA GLY A 535 -19.99 2.54 -28.23
C GLY A 535 -19.65 1.26 -29.01
N THR A 536 -18.87 1.41 -30.08
CA THR A 536 -18.51 0.33 -31.00
C THR A 536 -17.00 0.20 -31.17
N LEU A 537 -16.48 -1.01 -31.05
CA LEU A 537 -15.09 -1.32 -31.42
C LEU A 537 -14.99 -1.66 -32.91
N VAL A 538 -14.03 -1.02 -33.58
CA VAL A 538 -13.68 -1.24 -34.99
C VAL A 538 -12.17 -1.38 -35.10
N THR A 539 -11.68 -2.30 -35.92
CA THR A 539 -10.23 -2.44 -36.18
C THR A 539 -9.82 -1.52 -37.33
N ASN A 540 -8.78 -0.71 -37.16
CA ASN A 540 -8.26 0.17 -38.21
C ASN A 540 -7.32 -0.56 -39.19
N ALA A 541 -6.85 0.15 -40.22
CA ALA A 541 -5.95 -0.40 -41.24
C ALA A 541 -4.57 -0.82 -40.68
N GLN A 542 -4.19 -0.31 -39.50
CA GLN A 542 -2.98 -0.63 -38.75
C GLN A 542 -3.20 -1.80 -37.76
N ASN A 543 -4.33 -2.52 -37.88
CA ASN A 543 -4.74 -3.63 -37.02
C ASN A 543 -4.91 -3.27 -35.53
N GLN A 544 -5.07 -1.98 -35.21
CA GLN A 544 -5.36 -1.50 -33.86
C GLN A 544 -6.87 -1.41 -33.64
N GLN A 545 -7.34 -1.77 -32.45
CA GLN A 545 -8.72 -1.57 -32.05
C GLN A 545 -8.99 -0.11 -31.69
N VAL A 546 -9.95 0.51 -32.38
CA VAL A 546 -10.47 1.86 -32.12
C VAL A 546 -11.87 1.74 -31.52
N PHE A 547 -12.09 2.34 -30.35
CA PHE A 547 -13.42 2.47 -29.75
C PHE A 547 -14.03 3.80 -30.18
N HIS A 548 -15.23 3.75 -30.77
CA HIS A 548 -16.01 4.92 -31.20
C HIS A 548 -17.24 5.13 -30.33
N TRP A 549 -17.50 6.38 -29.96
CA TRP A 549 -18.74 6.80 -29.30
C TRP A 549 -19.15 8.19 -29.80
N GLY A 550 -20.12 8.23 -30.73
CA GLY A 550 -20.51 9.46 -31.41
C GLY A 550 -19.35 10.09 -32.17
N PHE A 551 -19.02 11.34 -31.84
CA PHE A 551 -17.90 12.08 -32.43
C PHE A 551 -16.55 11.77 -31.76
N PHE A 552 -16.54 11.05 -30.65
CA PHE A 552 -15.32 10.70 -29.93
C PHE A 552 -14.80 9.33 -30.38
N SER A 553 -13.48 9.20 -30.49
CA SER A 553 -12.81 7.93 -30.76
C SER A 553 -11.52 7.81 -29.95
N THR A 554 -11.13 6.59 -29.59
CA THR A 554 -9.85 6.34 -28.91
C THR A 554 -9.24 4.99 -29.31
N THR A 555 -7.94 4.99 -29.56
CA THR A 555 -7.10 3.79 -29.62
C THR A 555 -6.60 3.36 -28.24
N TYR A 556 -6.65 4.23 -27.24
CA TYR A 556 -6.24 3.89 -25.88
C TYR A 556 -7.25 2.95 -25.21
N GLN A 557 -6.74 2.09 -24.31
CA GLN A 557 -7.53 1.29 -23.38
C GLN A 557 -6.90 1.42 -22.00
N GLY A 558 -7.67 1.92 -21.04
CA GLY A 558 -7.24 2.06 -19.65
C GLY A 558 -7.09 0.68 -19.00
N VAL A 559 -5.85 0.21 -18.89
CA VAL A 559 -5.47 -1.15 -18.45
C VAL A 559 -5.99 -1.54 -17.05
N VAL A 560 -6.52 -0.59 -16.28
CA VAL A 560 -7.05 -0.80 -14.93
C VAL A 560 -8.27 -1.73 -14.91
N ALA A 561 -9.20 -1.56 -15.85
CA ALA A 561 -10.39 -2.43 -15.94
C ALA A 561 -10.01 -3.85 -16.38
N ASP A 562 -8.99 -3.97 -17.24
CA ASP A 562 -8.43 -5.27 -17.65
C ASP A 562 -7.74 -5.97 -16.48
N TRP A 563 -7.01 -5.23 -15.64
CA TRP A 563 -6.40 -5.76 -14.41
C TRP A 563 -7.46 -6.20 -13.38
N ALA A 564 -8.51 -5.41 -13.14
CA ALA A 564 -9.61 -5.83 -12.26
C ALA A 564 -10.32 -7.10 -12.78
N THR A 565 -10.53 -7.19 -14.09
CA THR A 565 -11.07 -8.38 -14.75
C THR A 565 -10.14 -9.57 -14.56
N TRP A 566 -8.86 -9.41 -14.90
CA TRP A 566 -7.84 -10.45 -14.78
C TRP A 566 -7.71 -10.97 -13.35
N ASN A 567 -7.73 -10.09 -12.36
CA ASN A 567 -7.58 -10.46 -10.96
C ASN A 567 -8.82 -11.19 -10.43
N PHE A 568 -10.02 -10.72 -10.73
CA PHE A 568 -11.25 -11.17 -10.07
C PHE A 568 -12.04 -12.23 -10.84
N GLU A 569 -11.80 -12.45 -12.14
CA GLU A 569 -12.19 -13.70 -12.81
C GLU A 569 -11.56 -14.93 -12.14
N GLY A 570 -10.40 -14.73 -11.49
CA GLY A 570 -9.75 -15.66 -10.57
C GLY A 570 -8.88 -16.72 -11.23
N LEU A 571 -8.28 -17.57 -10.39
CA LEU A 571 -7.45 -18.72 -10.82
C LEU A 571 -8.28 -19.79 -11.57
N GLU A 572 -9.59 -19.79 -11.40
CA GLU A 572 -10.54 -20.76 -11.97
C GLU A 572 -10.93 -20.47 -13.44
N ARG A 573 -10.57 -19.29 -13.96
CA ARG A 573 -10.92 -18.83 -15.31
C ARG A 573 -9.70 -18.32 -16.07
N LYS A 574 -8.63 -19.12 -16.10
CA LYS A 574 -7.39 -18.80 -16.81
C LYS A 574 -7.20 -19.69 -18.04
N PRO A 575 -6.89 -19.11 -19.21
CA PRO A 575 -6.45 -17.72 -19.40
C PRO A 575 -7.60 -16.68 -19.55
N GLY A 576 -8.87 -17.10 -19.57
CA GLY A 576 -10.03 -16.18 -19.55
C GLY A 576 -10.92 -16.31 -20.78
N THR A 577 -11.45 -15.19 -21.29
CA THR A 577 -12.39 -15.21 -22.44
C THR A 577 -11.65 -15.24 -23.78
N THR A 578 -11.55 -16.40 -24.42
CA THR A 578 -10.83 -16.60 -25.69
C THR A 578 -11.77 -16.51 -26.90
N THR A 579 -11.29 -15.88 -27.97
CA THR A 579 -12.04 -15.65 -29.22
C THR A 579 -11.35 -16.37 -30.36
N GLN A 580 -12.05 -17.31 -31.00
CA GLN A 580 -11.56 -18.04 -32.17
C GLN A 580 -12.32 -17.60 -33.43
N THR A 581 -11.58 -17.17 -34.45
CA THR A 581 -12.11 -16.89 -35.79
C THR A 581 -11.86 -18.09 -36.69
N LYS A 582 -12.93 -18.64 -37.28
CA LYS A 582 -12.85 -19.72 -38.25
C LYS A 582 -12.44 -19.21 -39.63
N SER A 583 -12.03 -20.14 -40.50
CA SER A 583 -11.68 -19.87 -41.90
C SER A 583 -12.84 -19.33 -42.78
N ASP A 584 -14.08 -19.46 -42.32
CA ASP A 584 -15.27 -18.85 -42.95
C ASP A 584 -15.56 -17.41 -42.47
N GLY A 585 -14.68 -16.84 -41.63
CA GLY A 585 -14.85 -15.53 -41.01
C GLY A 585 -15.76 -15.51 -39.78
N THR A 586 -16.40 -16.62 -39.42
CA THR A 586 -17.26 -16.67 -38.22
C THR A 586 -16.41 -16.69 -36.95
N THR A 587 -16.76 -15.81 -36.01
CA THR A 587 -16.03 -15.64 -34.75
C THR A 587 -16.85 -16.23 -33.60
N ARG A 588 -16.21 -17.05 -32.75
CA ARG A 588 -16.82 -17.60 -31.53
C ARG A 588 -15.97 -17.26 -30.31
N THR A 589 -16.59 -16.58 -29.35
CA THR A 589 -16.01 -16.28 -28.05
C THR A 589 -16.53 -17.25 -26.99
N PHE A 590 -15.66 -17.75 -26.11
CA PHE A 590 -15.99 -18.68 -25.03
C PHE A 590 -15.01 -18.54 -23.85
N ILE A 591 -15.37 -19.09 -22.69
CA ILE A 591 -14.48 -19.14 -21.51
C ILE A 591 -13.50 -20.29 -21.69
N ASP A 592 -12.21 -19.97 -21.56
CA ASP A 592 -11.08 -20.87 -21.71
C ASP A 592 -10.42 -21.07 -20.34
N THR A 593 -10.44 -22.31 -19.86
CA THR A 593 -9.91 -22.75 -18.56
C THR A 593 -8.64 -23.58 -18.69
N THR A 594 -8.04 -23.68 -19.88
CA THR A 594 -6.89 -24.58 -20.12
C THR A 594 -5.72 -24.35 -19.16
N SER A 595 -5.39 -23.09 -18.85
CA SER A 595 -4.33 -22.77 -17.89
C SER A 595 -4.74 -23.04 -16.45
N SER A 596 -6.02 -22.87 -16.08
CA SER A 596 -6.56 -23.29 -14.78
C SER A 596 -6.50 -24.80 -14.59
N ASP A 597 -6.93 -25.56 -15.59
CA ASP A 597 -6.97 -27.02 -15.55
C ASP A 597 -5.55 -27.61 -15.42
N GLU A 598 -4.58 -26.99 -16.09
CA GLU A 598 -3.14 -27.28 -15.97
C GLU A 598 -2.60 -26.96 -14.56
N TYR A 599 -2.89 -25.75 -14.04
CA TYR A 599 -2.47 -25.31 -12.70
C TYR A 599 -3.05 -26.19 -11.58
N PHE A 600 -4.37 -26.38 -11.55
CA PHE A 600 -5.00 -27.24 -10.55
C PHE A 600 -4.65 -28.72 -10.76
N GLY A 601 -4.27 -29.13 -11.97
CA GLY A 601 -3.66 -30.44 -12.23
C GLY A 601 -2.33 -30.60 -11.50
N MET A 602 -1.42 -29.64 -11.66
CA MET A 602 -0.13 -29.58 -10.95
C MET A 602 -0.32 -29.59 -9.42
N ILE A 603 -1.22 -28.77 -8.88
CA ILE A 603 -1.55 -28.75 -7.44
C ILE A 603 -2.01 -30.13 -6.94
N ARG A 604 -2.96 -30.79 -7.64
CA ARG A 604 -3.47 -32.11 -7.25
C ARG A 604 -2.41 -33.22 -7.33
N GLU A 605 -1.49 -33.18 -8.28
CA GLU A 605 -0.41 -34.18 -8.34
C GLU A 605 0.62 -33.93 -7.23
N MET A 606 0.91 -32.67 -6.87
CA MET A 606 1.77 -32.35 -5.72
C MET A 606 1.15 -32.81 -4.39
N ASP A 607 -0.14 -32.59 -4.17
CA ASP A 607 -0.88 -33.12 -3.00
C ASP A 607 -0.77 -34.66 -2.92
N ARG A 608 -1.05 -35.34 -4.04
CA ARG A 608 -0.94 -36.79 -4.19
C ARG A 608 0.49 -37.31 -3.97
N ILE A 609 1.52 -36.55 -4.34
CA ILE A 609 2.93 -36.86 -4.03
C ILE A 609 3.15 -36.74 -2.52
N GLY A 610 2.70 -35.64 -1.90
CA GLY A 610 2.76 -35.43 -0.46
C GLY A 610 2.10 -36.58 0.33
N ALA A 611 0.92 -37.03 -0.09
CA ALA A 611 0.21 -38.14 0.54
C ALA A 611 0.90 -39.51 0.37
N LYS A 612 1.64 -39.73 -0.73
CA LYS A 612 2.25 -41.04 -1.06
C LYS A 612 3.72 -41.18 -0.68
N ARG A 613 4.49 -40.10 -0.80
CA ARG A 613 5.94 -40.05 -0.54
C ARG A 613 6.24 -39.28 0.75
N GLY A 614 5.29 -38.46 1.23
CA GLY A 614 5.40 -37.67 2.45
C GLY A 614 5.59 -36.18 2.15
N CYS A 615 5.23 -35.33 3.11
CA CYS A 615 5.35 -33.88 3.01
C CYS A 615 6.80 -33.41 2.78
N GLY A 616 6.95 -32.18 2.29
CA GLY A 616 8.26 -31.60 1.97
C GLY A 616 8.16 -30.23 1.28
N ARG A 617 9.30 -29.55 1.14
CA ARG A 617 9.39 -28.28 0.39
C ARG A 617 9.52 -28.56 -1.10
N ALA A 618 8.78 -27.81 -1.91
CA ALA A 618 8.87 -27.77 -3.35
C ALA A 618 9.58 -26.51 -3.85
N TYR A 619 10.30 -26.65 -4.96
CA TYR A 619 10.97 -25.58 -5.69
C TYR A 619 10.64 -25.77 -7.19
N TRP A 620 10.19 -24.72 -7.86
CA TRP A 620 9.89 -24.76 -9.30
C TRP A 620 10.86 -23.93 -10.12
N GLU A 621 11.05 -24.34 -11.37
CA GLU A 621 11.62 -23.49 -12.41
C GLU A 621 10.71 -22.27 -12.65
N TYR A 622 11.28 -21.07 -12.56
CA TYR A 622 10.59 -19.83 -12.91
C TYR A 622 10.63 -19.60 -14.42
N ASP A 623 9.49 -19.20 -15.00
CA ASP A 623 9.42 -18.65 -16.36
C ASP A 623 8.28 -17.60 -16.43
N GLU A 624 8.48 -16.54 -17.21
CA GLU A 624 7.47 -15.49 -17.43
C GLU A 624 6.14 -16.04 -17.99
N ALA A 625 6.18 -17.13 -18.76
CA ALA A 625 5.01 -17.80 -19.31
C ALA A 625 4.10 -18.42 -18.24
N LEU A 626 4.55 -18.57 -16.99
CA LEU A 626 3.71 -18.95 -15.85
C LEU A 626 2.61 -17.91 -15.55
N ASN A 627 2.77 -16.67 -16.04
CA ASN A 627 1.72 -15.65 -16.00
C ASN A 627 0.40 -16.12 -16.64
N ARG A 628 0.40 -17.15 -17.51
CA ARG A 628 -0.83 -17.78 -18.02
C ARG A 628 -1.75 -18.33 -16.92
N TYR A 629 -1.23 -18.63 -15.72
CA TYR A 629 -2.00 -19.02 -14.54
C TYR A 629 -2.60 -17.83 -13.77
N GLY A 630 -2.43 -16.60 -14.25
CA GLY A 630 -2.88 -15.37 -13.59
C GLY A 630 -1.75 -14.55 -12.96
N THR A 631 -0.66 -15.19 -12.53
CA THR A 631 0.57 -14.54 -12.08
C THR A 631 1.71 -15.58 -12.18
N PRO A 632 2.95 -15.21 -12.56
CA PRO A 632 4.06 -16.16 -12.61
C PRO A 632 4.39 -16.78 -11.23
N MET A 633 3.90 -16.15 -10.16
CA MET A 633 4.05 -16.57 -8.76
C MET A 633 2.97 -17.55 -8.29
N ALA A 634 2.04 -18.00 -9.15
CA ALA A 634 0.92 -18.88 -8.75
C ALA A 634 1.32 -20.17 -8.00
N PRO A 635 2.49 -20.81 -8.25
CA PRO A 635 2.95 -21.95 -7.46
C PRO A 635 3.24 -21.65 -5.98
N MET A 636 3.40 -20.37 -5.57
CA MET A 636 3.51 -19.99 -4.14
C MET A 636 2.35 -20.48 -3.27
N LEU A 637 1.19 -20.76 -3.87
CA LEU A 637 0.00 -21.29 -3.20
C LEU A 637 -0.01 -22.83 -3.02
N LEU A 638 1.06 -23.54 -3.39
CA LEU A 638 1.23 -24.96 -3.04
C LEU A 638 0.90 -25.27 -1.56
N PRO A 639 1.44 -24.54 -0.55
CA PRO A 639 1.06 -24.75 0.85
C PRO A 639 -0.40 -24.40 1.17
N TYR A 640 -1.01 -23.46 0.44
CA TYR A 640 -2.43 -23.11 0.63
C TYR A 640 -3.38 -24.22 0.15
N TYR A 641 -3.06 -24.88 -0.96
CA TYR A 641 -3.90 -25.95 -1.53
C TYR A 641 -3.55 -27.37 -1.05
N THR A 642 -2.48 -27.55 -0.28
CA THR A 642 -2.03 -28.87 0.24
C THR A 642 -1.99 -28.93 1.77
N ASP A 643 -2.73 -28.04 2.44
CA ASP A 643 -2.75 -27.88 3.91
C ASP A 643 -1.35 -27.73 4.55
N GLY A 644 -0.39 -27.21 3.80
CA GLY A 644 1.03 -27.08 4.15
C GLY A 644 1.86 -28.37 4.09
N CYS A 645 1.32 -29.47 3.55
CA CYS A 645 2.11 -30.68 3.32
C CYS A 645 3.17 -30.47 2.22
N ILE A 646 2.83 -29.74 1.16
CA ILE A 646 3.80 -29.27 0.17
C ILE A 646 4.09 -27.79 0.45
N GLY A 647 5.18 -27.54 1.16
CA GLY A 647 5.73 -26.19 1.31
C GLY A 647 6.28 -25.65 -0.02
N SER A 648 6.45 -24.35 -0.10
CA SER A 648 6.95 -23.65 -1.28
C SER A 648 8.26 -22.91 -0.93
N MET A 649 9.21 -22.82 -1.84
CA MET A 649 10.46 -22.11 -1.56
C MET A 649 10.38 -20.61 -1.83
N GLU A 650 9.55 -20.19 -2.79
CA GLU A 650 9.16 -18.79 -2.98
C GLU A 650 7.87 -18.48 -2.24
N GLY A 651 7.63 -17.21 -1.93
CA GLY A 651 6.44 -16.71 -1.25
C GLY A 651 6.33 -15.20 -1.41
N LEU A 652 5.17 -14.61 -1.14
CA LEU A 652 5.03 -13.17 -1.38
C LEU A 652 5.82 -12.31 -0.37
N TYR A 653 5.98 -12.79 0.86
CA TYR A 653 6.52 -11.98 1.95
C TYR A 653 8.04 -11.99 1.96
N PHE A 654 8.64 -11.50 0.85
CA PHE A 654 10.08 -11.45 0.58
C PHE A 654 10.87 -10.83 1.73
N GLU A 655 10.35 -9.73 2.29
CA GLU A 655 10.96 -8.96 3.37
C GLU A 655 10.92 -9.69 4.71
N ALA A 656 10.02 -10.66 4.87
CA ALA A 656 9.83 -11.35 6.14
C ALA A 656 10.90 -12.42 6.43
N SER A 657 11.74 -12.80 5.45
CA SER A 657 12.79 -13.80 5.64
C SER A 657 14.17 -13.33 5.20
N SER A 658 15.14 -13.43 6.10
CA SER A 658 16.57 -13.32 5.74
C SER A 658 17.06 -14.48 4.86
N THR A 659 16.22 -15.50 4.57
CA THR A 659 16.53 -16.60 3.63
C THR A 659 16.20 -16.24 2.17
N THR A 660 15.40 -15.20 1.93
CA THR A 660 14.96 -14.76 0.60
C THR A 660 16.09 -14.54 -0.43
N PRO A 661 17.25 -13.94 -0.10
CA PRO A 661 18.33 -13.77 -1.07
C PRO A 661 18.86 -15.10 -1.64
N PHE A 662 18.99 -16.13 -0.79
CA PHE A 662 19.47 -17.45 -1.19
C PHE A 662 18.48 -18.18 -2.09
N HIS A 663 17.17 -17.99 -1.87
CA HIS A 663 16.16 -18.49 -2.80
C HIS A 663 16.41 -17.96 -4.21
N PHE A 664 16.58 -16.65 -4.39
CA PHE A 664 16.75 -16.09 -5.73
C PHE A 664 18.08 -16.47 -6.41
N LEU A 665 19.15 -16.73 -5.64
CA LEU A 665 20.38 -17.32 -6.19
C LEU A 665 20.09 -18.68 -6.84
N VAL A 666 19.39 -19.57 -6.13
CA VAL A 666 19.00 -20.90 -6.63
C VAL A 666 18.00 -20.81 -7.79
N GLN A 667 17.10 -19.82 -7.80
CA GLN A 667 16.15 -19.60 -8.90
C GLN A 667 16.92 -19.33 -10.20
N SER A 668 18.04 -18.61 -10.07
CA SER A 668 18.94 -18.25 -11.16
C SER A 668 19.77 -19.41 -11.71
N GLU A 669 19.96 -20.47 -10.93
CA GLU A 669 20.64 -21.70 -11.34
C GLU A 669 19.68 -22.74 -11.92
N LEU A 670 18.41 -22.75 -11.48
CA LEU A 670 17.41 -23.75 -11.86
C LEU A 670 16.44 -23.31 -12.97
N SER A 671 16.54 -22.06 -13.44
CA SER A 671 15.64 -21.51 -14.46
C SER A 671 16.38 -21.01 -15.69
N GLN A 672 15.84 -21.25 -16.89
CA GLN A 672 16.41 -20.73 -18.14
C GLN A 672 16.27 -19.19 -18.26
N LYS A 673 15.19 -18.64 -17.70
CA LYS A 673 14.85 -17.20 -17.71
C LYS A 673 14.52 -16.70 -16.30
N PRO A 674 15.48 -16.67 -15.35
CA PRO A 674 15.21 -16.33 -13.97
C PRO A 674 14.81 -14.86 -13.79
N SER A 675 13.99 -14.58 -12.77
CA SER A 675 13.52 -13.22 -12.48
C SER A 675 14.59 -12.32 -11.85
N ARG A 676 15.50 -12.86 -11.02
CA ARG A 676 16.59 -12.12 -10.33
C ARG A 676 16.15 -10.81 -9.61
N PRO A 677 15.08 -10.80 -8.78
CA PRO A 677 14.50 -9.56 -8.25
C PRO A 677 15.20 -9.02 -7.00
N GLN A 678 15.89 -9.87 -6.22
CA GLN A 678 16.73 -9.40 -5.11
C GLN A 678 17.91 -8.61 -5.69
N ARG A 679 18.07 -7.36 -5.26
CA ARG A 679 19.27 -6.57 -5.52
C ARG A 679 20.32 -6.93 -4.47
N PHE A 680 21.55 -7.15 -4.95
CA PHE A 680 22.72 -7.51 -4.16
C PHE A 680 23.77 -6.40 -4.21
N ASP A 681 23.33 -5.16 -4.21
CA ASP A 681 24.19 -4.03 -4.53
C ASP A 681 25.04 -3.56 -3.33
N GLU A 682 25.54 -2.31 -3.36
CA GLU A 682 26.31 -1.72 -2.27
C GLU A 682 25.57 -1.74 -0.91
N ASN A 683 24.22 -1.76 -0.90
CA ASN A 683 23.42 -1.85 0.33
C ASN A 683 23.52 -3.25 1.00
N LEU A 684 23.91 -4.29 0.24
CA LEU A 684 24.27 -5.62 0.74
C LEU A 684 25.77 -5.95 0.51
N GLY A 685 26.58 -4.97 0.13
CA GLY A 685 28.04 -5.09 0.04
C GLY A 685 28.58 -5.95 -1.12
N PHE A 686 28.08 -5.78 -2.34
CA PHE A 686 28.73 -6.32 -3.55
C PHE A 686 28.90 -5.28 -4.66
N ASP A 687 30.08 -5.28 -5.27
CA ASP A 687 30.39 -4.49 -6.48
C ASP A 687 29.89 -5.16 -7.77
N THR A 688 29.65 -6.48 -7.72
CA THR A 688 29.16 -7.29 -8.85
C THR A 688 28.07 -8.25 -8.39
N SER A 689 27.11 -8.50 -9.29
CA SER A 689 25.99 -9.41 -9.04
C SER A 689 26.47 -10.84 -8.70
N PRO A 690 26.07 -11.42 -7.55
CA PRO A 690 26.42 -12.79 -7.18
C PRO A 690 25.56 -13.87 -7.87
N TYR A 691 24.55 -13.49 -8.66
CA TYR A 691 23.74 -14.42 -9.44
C TYR A 691 24.58 -15.23 -10.44
N GLN A 692 24.41 -16.55 -10.43
CA GLN A 692 24.94 -17.46 -11.46
C GLN A 692 23.93 -17.64 -12.60
N ASN A 693 24.39 -18.14 -13.74
CA ASN A 693 23.49 -18.59 -14.82
C ASN A 693 23.02 -20.03 -14.57
N PHE A 694 22.12 -20.53 -15.43
CA PHE A 694 21.58 -21.89 -15.33
C PHE A 694 22.68 -22.95 -15.15
N ASN A 695 22.58 -23.72 -14.06
CA ASN A 695 23.49 -24.80 -13.70
C ASN A 695 22.74 -25.79 -12.79
N ILE A 696 22.29 -26.91 -13.37
CA ILE A 696 21.52 -27.92 -12.65
C ILE A 696 22.31 -28.58 -11.50
N GLU A 697 23.62 -28.77 -11.65
CA GLU A 697 24.45 -29.45 -10.65
C GLU A 697 24.64 -28.59 -9.39
N ALA A 698 24.91 -27.29 -9.58
CA ALA A 698 24.97 -26.31 -8.50
C ALA A 698 23.59 -26.13 -7.85
N GLY A 699 22.55 -25.91 -8.67
CA GLY A 699 21.18 -25.73 -8.21
C GLY A 699 20.69 -26.90 -7.35
N VAL A 700 20.89 -28.14 -7.77
CA VAL A 700 20.51 -29.33 -6.99
C VAL A 700 21.31 -29.46 -5.70
N THR A 701 22.58 -29.03 -5.68
CA THR A 701 23.37 -28.98 -4.45
C THR A 701 22.80 -27.95 -3.46
N HIS A 702 22.38 -26.79 -3.95
CA HIS A 702 21.69 -25.80 -3.12
C HIS A 702 20.27 -26.23 -2.71
N LEU A 703 19.55 -27.01 -3.52
CA LEU A 703 18.29 -27.67 -3.10
C LEU A 703 18.54 -28.59 -1.90
N GLN A 704 19.61 -29.39 -1.92
CA GLN A 704 20.03 -30.24 -0.80
C GLN A 704 20.39 -29.40 0.43
N MET A 705 21.13 -28.30 0.25
CA MET A 705 21.46 -27.37 1.33
C MET A 705 20.21 -26.75 1.96
N LEU A 706 19.24 -26.31 1.15
CA LEU A 706 18.00 -25.67 1.60
C LEU A 706 16.93 -26.66 2.10
N GLY A 707 17.21 -27.97 2.07
CA GLY A 707 16.29 -29.00 2.51
C GLY A 707 15.04 -29.11 1.62
N VAL A 708 15.19 -28.86 0.32
CA VAL A 708 14.12 -28.99 -0.68
C VAL A 708 13.98 -30.44 -1.08
N ARG A 709 12.76 -30.97 -0.99
CA ARG A 709 12.47 -32.36 -1.33
C ARG A 709 12.01 -32.56 -2.77
N TYR A 710 11.29 -31.59 -3.33
CA TYR A 710 10.69 -31.70 -4.65
C TYR A 710 11.15 -30.56 -5.57
N PHE A 711 11.66 -30.92 -6.76
CA PHE A 711 11.97 -29.98 -7.83
C PHE A 711 10.95 -30.14 -8.97
N MET A 712 10.48 -29.03 -9.53
CA MET A 712 9.46 -28.99 -10.57
C MET A 712 10.02 -28.28 -11.81
N ALA A 713 10.36 -29.06 -12.84
CA ALA A 713 10.92 -28.57 -14.10
C ALA A 713 9.80 -28.29 -15.14
N LEU A 714 9.95 -27.21 -15.90
CA LEU A 714 8.93 -26.70 -16.84
C LEU A 714 9.43 -26.66 -18.29
N THR A 715 10.64 -26.16 -18.52
CA THR A 715 11.21 -26.00 -19.87
C THR A 715 11.90 -27.28 -20.31
N ASP A 716 11.94 -27.54 -21.62
CA ASP A 716 12.51 -28.79 -22.13
C ASP A 716 14.03 -28.87 -21.93
N ALA A 717 14.72 -27.72 -21.89
CA ALA A 717 16.13 -27.63 -21.52
C ALA A 717 16.37 -28.05 -20.06
N THR A 718 15.58 -27.52 -19.12
CA THR A 718 15.70 -27.88 -17.70
C THR A 718 15.28 -29.32 -17.43
N LYS A 719 14.25 -29.84 -18.11
CA LYS A 719 13.89 -31.27 -18.06
C LYS A 719 15.01 -32.17 -18.59
N ALA A 720 15.64 -31.80 -19.71
CA ALA A 720 16.75 -32.57 -20.27
C ALA A 720 17.96 -32.59 -19.31
N ALA A 721 18.30 -31.45 -18.70
CA ALA A 721 19.33 -31.36 -17.68
C ALA A 721 18.98 -32.20 -16.43
N ALA A 722 17.75 -32.09 -15.90
CA ALA A 722 17.28 -32.85 -14.74
C ALA A 722 17.35 -34.37 -14.95
N LYS A 723 17.08 -34.86 -16.17
CA LYS A 723 17.20 -36.30 -16.54
C LYS A 723 18.64 -36.83 -16.51
N THR A 724 19.65 -35.94 -16.54
CA THR A 724 21.07 -36.32 -16.45
C THR A 724 21.65 -36.20 -15.03
N GLU A 725 20.96 -35.55 -14.10
CA GLU A 725 21.40 -35.40 -12.72
C GLU A 725 20.98 -36.60 -11.87
N SER A 726 21.95 -37.43 -11.50
CA SER A 726 21.75 -38.66 -10.72
C SER A 726 21.05 -38.48 -9.37
N ARG A 727 21.12 -37.29 -8.77
CA ARG A 727 20.48 -36.93 -7.48
C ARG A 727 19.00 -36.58 -7.61
N LEU A 728 18.46 -36.49 -8.83
CA LEU A 728 17.06 -36.23 -9.11
C LEU A 728 16.35 -37.50 -9.58
N THR A 729 15.39 -37.98 -8.79
CA THR A 729 14.52 -39.11 -9.18
C THR A 729 13.22 -38.56 -9.75
N HIS A 730 12.91 -38.82 -11.02
CA HIS A 730 11.58 -38.48 -11.58
C HIS A 730 10.47 -39.23 -10.83
N VAL A 731 9.42 -38.52 -10.39
CA VAL A 731 8.31 -39.10 -9.61
C VAL A 731 6.94 -38.92 -10.24
N ALA A 732 6.72 -37.87 -11.04
CA ALA A 732 5.45 -37.60 -11.70
C ALA A 732 5.59 -36.61 -12.88
N THR A 733 4.55 -36.56 -13.72
CA THR A 733 4.38 -35.53 -14.76
C THR A 733 2.94 -35.04 -14.73
N SER A 734 2.74 -33.72 -14.78
CA SER A 734 1.40 -33.09 -14.79
C SER A 734 1.38 -31.90 -15.74
N GLY A 735 0.69 -32.04 -16.88
CA GLY A 735 0.76 -31.05 -17.96
C GLY A 735 2.21 -30.86 -18.43
N PRO A 736 2.73 -29.62 -18.48
CA PRO A 736 4.12 -29.36 -18.88
C PRO A 736 5.14 -29.64 -17.76
N TRP A 737 4.71 -29.91 -16.53
CA TRP A 737 5.59 -30.09 -15.37
C TRP A 737 6.12 -31.52 -15.27
N GLU A 738 7.44 -31.66 -15.14
CA GLU A 738 8.08 -32.89 -14.65
C GLU A 738 8.55 -32.68 -13.22
N ILE A 739 8.14 -33.57 -12.31
CA ILE A 739 8.39 -33.44 -10.87
C ILE A 739 9.42 -34.50 -10.46
N TYR A 740 10.44 -34.05 -9.72
CA TYR A 740 11.58 -34.83 -9.27
C TYR A 740 11.68 -34.80 -7.74
N GLU A 741 12.01 -35.94 -7.14
CA GLU A 741 12.39 -36.05 -5.73
C GLU A 741 13.92 -35.94 -5.61
N VAL A 742 14.39 -35.05 -4.74
CA VAL A 742 15.81 -34.76 -4.50
C VAL A 742 16.39 -35.76 -3.49
N ALA A 743 17.54 -36.34 -3.77
CA ALA A 743 18.23 -37.27 -2.89
C ALA A 743 18.85 -36.60 -1.64
N ASP A 744 19.11 -37.39 -0.60
CA ASP A 744 19.89 -37.04 0.59
C ASP A 744 19.41 -35.82 1.41
N ILE A 745 18.10 -35.59 1.43
CA ILE A 745 17.46 -34.50 2.17
C ILE A 745 17.26 -34.85 3.65
N SER A 746 17.81 -34.04 4.56
CA SER A 746 17.54 -34.10 6.00
C SER A 746 17.29 -32.71 6.59
N LEU A 747 16.11 -32.49 7.17
CA LEU A 747 15.75 -31.19 7.78
C LEU A 747 16.53 -30.92 9.08
N VAL A 748 16.95 -31.98 9.79
CA VAL A 748 17.83 -31.92 10.95
C VAL A 748 18.96 -32.91 10.74
N SER A 749 20.21 -32.48 10.86
CA SER A 749 21.40 -33.30 10.61
C SER A 749 22.52 -33.02 11.61
N PRO A 750 23.39 -33.99 11.91
CA PRO A 750 24.66 -33.69 12.57
C PRO A 750 25.53 -32.76 11.71
N LEU A 751 26.54 -32.17 12.33
CA LEU A 751 27.64 -31.48 11.64
C LEU A 751 28.91 -32.33 11.64
N SER A 752 29.76 -32.13 10.63
CA SER A 752 31.12 -32.71 10.54
C SER A 752 32.18 -31.84 11.22
N HIS A 753 32.00 -30.52 11.21
CA HIS A 753 32.89 -29.54 11.85
C HIS A 753 32.13 -28.61 12.80
N LEU A 754 32.85 -28.02 13.75
CA LEU A 754 32.29 -26.94 14.58
C LEU A 754 32.04 -25.67 13.74
N PRO A 755 30.92 -24.96 13.91
CA PRO A 755 30.71 -23.67 13.26
C PRO A 755 31.75 -22.62 13.67
N GLU A 756 32.14 -21.74 12.75
CA GLU A 756 33.03 -20.61 12.99
C GLU A 756 32.22 -19.37 13.38
N VAL A 757 32.45 -18.85 14.58
CA VAL A 757 31.80 -17.60 15.04
C VAL A 757 32.53 -16.40 14.43
N TRP A 758 31.83 -15.66 13.57
CA TRP A 758 32.31 -14.44 12.95
C TRP A 758 32.21 -13.26 13.92
N THR A 759 33.36 -12.69 14.27
CA THR A 759 33.44 -11.60 15.27
C THR A 759 33.17 -10.21 14.71
N ASP A 760 33.04 -10.11 13.38
CA ASP A 760 32.79 -8.90 12.59
C ASP A 760 31.38 -8.84 11.98
N VAL A 761 30.53 -9.85 12.21
CA VAL A 761 29.19 -9.96 11.61
C VAL A 761 28.12 -10.00 12.69
N THR A 762 27.11 -9.13 12.58
CA THR A 762 25.93 -9.15 13.47
C THR A 762 24.74 -9.83 12.81
N ASP A 763 23.63 -9.95 13.54
CA ASP A 763 22.37 -10.45 12.99
C ASP A 763 21.67 -9.48 12.02
N ASN A 764 22.17 -8.25 11.83
CA ASN A 764 21.62 -7.33 10.85
C ASN A 764 21.83 -7.85 9.42
N ILE A 765 20.79 -7.86 8.58
CA ILE A 765 20.86 -8.33 7.20
C ILE A 765 22.00 -7.69 6.39
N HIS A 766 22.32 -6.40 6.64
CA HIS A 766 23.38 -5.68 5.92
C HIS A 766 24.79 -6.17 6.30
N ASP A 767 24.97 -6.69 7.52
CA ASP A 767 26.22 -7.31 7.97
C ASP A 767 26.26 -8.79 7.53
N TRP A 768 25.12 -9.48 7.60
CA TRP A 768 24.98 -10.93 7.39
C TRP A 768 25.00 -11.34 5.91
N ALA A 769 24.29 -10.62 5.03
CA ALA A 769 24.01 -11.07 3.67
C ALA A 769 25.28 -11.26 2.84
N SER A 770 26.19 -10.28 2.86
CA SER A 770 27.42 -10.32 2.08
C SER A 770 28.29 -11.55 2.37
N PRO A 771 28.71 -11.82 3.62
CA PRO A 771 29.54 -12.99 3.93
C PRO A 771 28.76 -14.31 3.79
N ALA A 772 27.47 -14.35 4.13
CA ALA A 772 26.69 -15.57 4.04
C ALA A 772 26.44 -16.02 2.58
N VAL A 773 26.24 -15.07 1.65
CA VAL A 773 26.12 -15.35 0.20
C VAL A 773 27.48 -15.69 -0.42
N LYS A 774 28.56 -15.05 0.02
CA LYS A 774 29.93 -15.43 -0.38
C LYS A 774 30.27 -16.86 0.06
N TRP A 775 29.81 -17.28 1.24
CA TRP A 775 29.88 -18.67 1.69
C TRP A 775 28.96 -19.59 0.86
N PHE A 776 27.73 -19.17 0.56
CA PHE A 776 26.77 -19.98 -0.22
C PHE A 776 27.32 -20.31 -1.60
N ASN A 777 27.91 -19.32 -2.28
CA ASN A 777 28.47 -19.49 -3.62
C ASN A 777 29.92 -20.06 -3.66
N ASP A 778 30.56 -20.40 -2.52
CA ASP A 778 31.89 -21.04 -2.48
C ASP A 778 31.81 -22.49 -1.97
N PRO A 779 31.84 -23.50 -2.87
CA PRO A 779 31.90 -24.90 -2.48
C PRO A 779 33.05 -25.27 -1.53
N LYS A 780 34.13 -24.48 -1.48
CA LYS A 780 35.28 -24.69 -0.58
C LYS A 780 35.06 -24.10 0.82
N ALA A 781 33.88 -23.53 1.07
CA ALA A 781 33.48 -22.97 2.36
C ALA A 781 32.43 -23.82 3.09
N TRP A 782 31.66 -24.65 2.38
CA TRP A 782 30.48 -25.34 2.94
C TRP A 782 30.75 -26.29 4.11
N ASP A 783 31.95 -26.86 4.21
CA ASP A 783 32.35 -27.75 5.31
C ASP A 783 32.28 -27.10 6.69
N VAL A 784 32.38 -25.76 6.76
CA VAL A 784 32.36 -24.98 8.00
C VAL A 784 31.30 -23.90 7.89
N LEU A 785 30.28 -23.97 8.75
CA LEU A 785 29.22 -22.96 8.81
C LEU A 785 29.72 -21.69 9.51
N GLY A 786 29.40 -20.53 8.95
CA GLY A 786 29.58 -19.25 9.63
C GLY A 786 28.44 -18.98 10.60
N ALA A 787 28.73 -18.43 11.78
CA ALA A 787 27.75 -18.16 12.83
C ALA A 787 27.90 -16.73 13.41
N THR A 788 26.79 -16.06 13.75
CA THR A 788 26.83 -14.75 14.46
C THR A 788 27.12 -14.88 15.95
N SER A 789 26.88 -16.06 16.51
CA SER A 789 27.07 -16.37 17.94
C SER A 789 27.25 -17.87 18.15
N GLY A 790 27.76 -18.26 19.33
CA GLY A 790 27.96 -19.66 19.66
C GLY A 790 28.71 -19.88 20.98
N PRO A 791 28.76 -21.13 21.49
CA PRO A 791 29.49 -21.52 22.69
C PRO A 791 30.98 -21.11 22.67
N LYS A 792 31.58 -21.00 23.85
CA LYS A 792 33.00 -20.60 23.98
C LYS A 792 33.98 -21.58 23.32
N SER A 793 33.59 -22.85 23.15
CA SER A 793 34.36 -23.90 22.50
C SER A 793 34.44 -23.80 20.97
N TRP A 794 33.57 -23.02 20.32
CA TRP A 794 33.61 -22.88 18.85
C TRP A 794 34.74 -21.95 18.41
N PRO A 795 35.40 -22.21 17.27
CA PRO A 795 36.44 -21.35 16.71
C PRO A 795 35.89 -19.94 16.42
N ARG A 796 36.75 -18.93 16.53
CA ARG A 796 36.43 -17.51 16.29
C ARG A 796 37.38 -16.90 15.27
N GLY A 797 36.81 -16.26 14.26
CA GLY A 797 37.52 -15.60 13.17
C GLY A 797 36.81 -14.33 12.74
N THR A 798 37.16 -13.84 11.55
CA THR A 798 36.35 -12.85 10.84
C THR A 798 35.81 -13.45 9.54
N SER A 799 34.69 -12.93 9.05
CA SER A 799 34.04 -13.38 7.82
C SER A 799 34.96 -13.39 6.59
N THR A 800 35.99 -12.54 6.60
CA THR A 800 37.00 -12.39 5.56
C THR A 800 38.35 -13.04 5.89
N LYS A 801 38.62 -13.39 7.16
CA LYS A 801 39.87 -14.02 7.62
C LYS A 801 39.54 -15.20 8.53
N ARG A 802 39.60 -16.39 7.92
CA ARG A 802 39.43 -17.71 8.53
C ARG A 802 40.28 -17.86 9.80
N ALA A 803 39.70 -18.43 10.85
CA ALA A 803 40.41 -18.93 12.01
C ALA A 803 41.42 -20.02 11.60
N ILE A 804 42.49 -20.16 12.39
CA ILE A 804 43.56 -21.13 12.14
C ILE A 804 43.09 -22.58 12.43
N GLU A 805 42.12 -22.74 13.35
CA GLU A 805 41.58 -24.03 13.80
C GLU A 805 40.39 -24.51 12.95
N ARG A 806 40.49 -24.35 11.63
CA ARG A 806 39.36 -24.52 10.69
C ARG A 806 38.79 -25.93 10.64
N ASP A 807 39.62 -26.93 10.91
CA ASP A 807 39.31 -28.35 10.75
C ASP A 807 38.93 -29.02 12.09
N ALA A 808 38.42 -28.26 13.07
CA ALA A 808 37.97 -28.78 14.35
C ALA A 808 36.74 -29.70 14.13
N PRO A 809 36.88 -31.04 14.27
CA PRO A 809 35.79 -31.96 13.97
C PRO A 809 34.71 -31.83 15.05
N ALA A 810 33.45 -31.81 14.63
CA ALA A 810 32.34 -32.00 15.55
C ALA A 810 32.36 -33.46 16.05
N PRO A 811 31.99 -33.74 17.32
CA PRO A 811 31.90 -35.11 17.78
C PRO A 811 30.72 -35.82 17.10
N ASP A 812 30.92 -37.07 16.66
CA ASP A 812 29.89 -37.85 15.95
C ASP A 812 28.60 -37.98 16.79
N VAL A 813 27.45 -37.84 16.13
CA VAL A 813 26.12 -37.89 16.76
C VAL A 813 25.05 -38.31 15.74
N LYS A 814 24.11 -39.15 16.17
CA LYS A 814 23.01 -39.63 15.33
C LYS A 814 21.71 -38.96 15.72
N VAL A 815 21.16 -38.22 14.76
CA VAL A 815 19.83 -37.61 14.87
C VAL A 815 18.76 -38.65 14.50
N SER A 816 17.70 -38.73 15.29
CA SER A 816 16.55 -39.62 15.08
C SER A 816 15.24 -38.97 15.52
N ASP A 817 14.09 -39.60 15.21
CA ASP A 817 12.75 -39.13 15.59
C ASP A 817 12.45 -37.66 15.23
N VAL A 818 12.97 -37.16 14.11
CA VAL A 818 12.74 -35.79 13.65
C VAL A 818 11.25 -35.57 13.35
N ARG A 819 10.64 -34.60 14.04
CA ARG A 819 9.24 -34.19 13.85
C ARG A 819 9.17 -32.68 13.78
N THR A 820 8.61 -32.18 12.68
CA THR A 820 8.33 -30.76 12.46
C THR A 820 6.83 -30.51 12.52
N THR A 821 6.42 -29.45 13.19
CA THR A 821 5.07 -28.87 13.11
C THR A 821 5.16 -27.47 12.52
N ARG A 822 4.05 -26.72 12.44
CA ARG A 822 4.08 -25.31 12.00
C ARG A 822 4.84 -24.38 12.94
N SER A 823 5.02 -24.73 14.21
CA SER A 823 5.65 -23.86 15.23
C SER A 823 6.59 -24.58 16.19
N SER A 824 6.95 -25.83 15.93
CA SER A 824 7.92 -26.60 16.72
C SER A 824 8.73 -27.58 15.88
N ILE A 825 9.94 -27.89 16.34
CA ILE A 825 10.84 -28.89 15.76
C ILE A 825 11.38 -29.72 16.91
N SER A 826 11.18 -31.04 16.87
CA SER A 826 11.70 -31.95 17.90
C SER A 826 12.47 -33.10 17.27
N PHE A 827 13.48 -33.59 17.98
CA PHE A 827 14.30 -34.72 17.57
C PHE A 827 14.99 -35.36 18.78
N ARG A 828 15.61 -36.51 18.55
CA ARG A 828 16.47 -37.20 19.51
C ARG A 828 17.90 -37.28 19.00
N VAL A 829 18.83 -37.31 19.95
CA VAL A 829 20.24 -37.62 19.72
C VAL A 829 20.66 -38.81 20.57
N ASP A 830 21.58 -39.62 20.03
CA ASP A 830 22.21 -40.68 20.81
C ASP A 830 23.18 -40.10 21.84
N GLU A 831 23.98 -39.09 21.51
CA GLU A 831 24.87 -38.39 22.45
C GLU A 831 24.65 -36.86 22.51
N VAL A 832 25.05 -36.26 23.63
CA VAL A 832 24.86 -34.81 23.92
C VAL A 832 26.17 -34.03 23.75
N GLY A 833 26.08 -32.72 23.53
CA GLY A 833 27.23 -31.82 23.36
C GLY A 833 27.73 -31.64 21.91
N SER A 834 27.29 -32.47 20.97
CA SER A 834 27.59 -32.33 19.54
C SER A 834 26.62 -31.36 18.84
N PRO A 835 27.09 -30.38 18.04
CA PRO A 835 26.20 -29.44 17.37
C PRO A 835 25.36 -30.12 16.28
N VAL A 836 24.07 -29.75 16.23
CA VAL A 836 23.08 -30.27 15.27
C VAL A 836 22.51 -29.11 14.46
N LEU A 837 22.53 -29.24 13.13
CA LEU A 837 21.97 -28.29 12.18
C LEU A 837 20.49 -28.54 11.94
N ILE A 838 19.72 -27.46 11.89
CA ILE A 838 18.28 -27.44 11.60
C ILE A 838 18.08 -26.50 10.40
N ARG A 839 17.67 -27.07 9.24
CA ARG A 839 17.43 -26.34 7.98
C ARG A 839 16.09 -25.60 8.00
N THR A 840 15.90 -24.73 8.98
CA THR A 840 14.75 -23.84 9.12
C THR A 840 15.29 -22.45 9.41
N SER A 841 14.71 -21.41 8.79
CA SER A 841 15.16 -20.02 8.96
C SER A 841 15.33 -19.65 10.44
N PHE A 842 16.45 -19.03 10.78
CA PHE A 842 16.67 -18.45 12.10
C PHE A 842 15.76 -17.23 12.32
N PHE A 843 15.25 -17.11 13.55
CA PHE A 843 14.57 -15.92 14.04
C PHE A 843 14.64 -15.90 15.58
N PRO A 844 14.81 -14.74 16.25
CA PRO A 844 15.07 -14.66 17.70
C PRO A 844 13.92 -15.11 18.62
N ASN A 845 12.75 -15.46 18.08
CA ASN A 845 11.62 -16.01 18.85
C ASN A 845 11.69 -17.53 19.04
N TRP A 846 12.65 -18.22 18.42
CA TRP A 846 12.86 -19.63 18.64
C TRP A 846 13.55 -19.87 19.99
N ASP A 847 12.89 -20.64 20.85
CA ASP A 847 13.43 -21.12 22.13
C ASP A 847 13.71 -22.63 22.04
N ALA A 848 14.75 -23.13 22.73
CA ALA A 848 15.19 -24.51 22.65
C ALA A 848 15.23 -25.20 24.03
N GLU A 849 14.33 -26.15 24.25
CA GLU A 849 14.38 -27.02 25.43
C GLU A 849 15.29 -28.23 25.17
N GLY A 850 16.16 -28.54 26.15
CA GLY A 850 17.08 -29.66 26.07
C GLY A 850 18.33 -29.41 25.20
N ALA A 851 18.62 -28.15 24.85
CA ALA A 851 19.83 -27.75 24.14
C ALA A 851 20.28 -26.32 24.50
N GLU A 852 21.53 -25.97 24.19
CA GLU A 852 21.98 -24.58 24.08
C GLU A 852 21.72 -24.05 22.65
N GLY A 853 21.39 -22.76 22.53
CA GLY A 853 21.00 -22.11 21.28
C GLY A 853 19.50 -21.76 21.25
N PRO A 854 18.87 -21.63 20.06
CA PRO A 854 19.48 -21.79 18.74
C PRO A 854 20.44 -20.65 18.38
N TYR A 855 21.49 -20.98 17.63
CA TYR A 855 22.46 -20.04 17.08
C TYR A 855 22.22 -19.88 15.58
N ARG A 856 22.27 -18.63 15.08
CA ARG A 856 22.18 -18.37 13.64
C ARG A 856 23.43 -18.82 12.92
N VAL A 857 23.25 -19.57 11.85
CA VAL A 857 24.33 -20.05 10.96
C VAL A 857 24.00 -19.85 9.48
N THR A 858 25.02 -19.93 8.62
CA THR A 858 24.86 -19.84 7.16
C THR A 858 23.98 -20.96 6.59
N PRO A 859 23.16 -20.70 5.55
CA PRO A 859 22.88 -19.39 4.93
C PRO A 859 21.99 -18.49 5.80
N ASN A 860 21.02 -19.07 6.52
CA ASN A 860 20.20 -18.39 7.54
C ASN A 860 19.52 -19.41 8.47
N PHE A 861 20.23 -20.46 8.87
CA PHE A 861 19.69 -21.60 9.62
C PHE A 861 20.02 -21.58 11.11
N MET A 862 19.55 -22.60 11.82
CA MET A 862 19.75 -22.75 13.25
C MET A 862 20.69 -23.91 13.56
N VAL A 863 21.65 -23.72 14.46
CA VAL A 863 22.37 -24.81 15.13
C VAL A 863 22.04 -24.80 16.61
N VAL A 864 21.84 -25.98 17.18
CA VAL A 864 21.68 -26.19 18.62
C VAL A 864 22.73 -27.19 19.13
N VAL A 865 23.10 -27.08 20.40
CA VAL A 865 24.00 -28.03 21.07
C VAL A 865 23.20 -28.79 22.14
N PRO A 866 22.79 -30.05 21.90
CA PRO A 866 21.95 -30.81 22.83
C PRO A 866 22.58 -30.94 24.21
N THR A 867 21.81 -30.64 25.24
CA THR A 867 22.12 -30.92 26.67
C THR A 867 21.29 -32.10 27.20
N SER A 868 20.31 -32.55 26.41
CA SER A 868 19.43 -33.70 26.65
C SER A 868 19.35 -34.57 25.40
N LYS A 869 19.08 -35.89 25.56
CA LYS A 869 18.86 -36.82 24.44
C LYS A 869 17.54 -36.58 23.68
N ARG A 870 16.69 -35.67 24.16
CA ARG A 870 15.52 -35.11 23.44
C ARG A 870 15.67 -33.59 23.41
N VAL A 871 15.56 -33.02 22.22
CA VAL A 871 15.58 -31.57 21.98
C VAL A 871 14.24 -31.16 21.37
N GLU A 872 13.72 -30.01 21.81
CA GLU A 872 12.48 -29.44 21.27
C GLU A 872 12.62 -27.92 21.14
N LEU A 873 12.52 -27.43 19.90
CA LEU A 873 12.48 -26.00 19.60
C LEU A 873 11.03 -25.57 19.43
N THR A 874 10.66 -24.42 19.98
CA THR A 874 9.32 -23.83 19.85
C THR A 874 9.38 -22.34 19.52
N TYR A 875 8.43 -21.87 18.71
CA TYR A 875 8.36 -20.45 18.35
C TYR A 875 7.47 -19.65 19.32
N GLY A 876 8.13 -18.95 20.25
CA GLY A 876 7.49 -18.19 21.33
C GLY A 876 6.91 -16.83 20.91
N ARG A 877 6.54 -16.04 21.93
CA ARG A 877 6.32 -14.59 21.82
C ARG A 877 7.57 -13.88 22.35
N SER A 878 8.08 -12.89 21.63
CA SER A 878 9.18 -12.06 22.08
C SER A 878 8.77 -11.15 23.25
N GLY A 879 9.76 -10.66 24.01
CA GLY A 879 9.54 -9.60 24.99
C GLY A 879 8.96 -8.32 24.37
N LEU A 880 9.30 -8.04 23.10
CA LEU A 880 8.77 -6.88 22.35
C LEU A 880 7.28 -7.01 22.05
N GLU A 881 6.79 -8.20 21.68
CA GLU A 881 5.34 -8.47 21.53
C GLU A 881 4.60 -8.27 22.85
N ILE A 882 5.17 -8.72 23.98
CA ILE A 882 4.56 -8.57 25.31
C ILE A 882 4.48 -7.08 25.70
N ILE A 883 5.58 -6.34 25.56
CA ILE A 883 5.62 -4.90 25.87
C ILE A 883 4.68 -4.11 24.96
N GLY A 884 4.66 -4.42 23.66
CA GLY A 884 3.76 -3.77 22.70
C GLY A 884 2.28 -4.05 22.99
N GLY A 885 1.94 -5.29 23.36
CA GLY A 885 0.61 -5.67 23.80
C GLY A 885 0.16 -4.94 25.08
N LEU A 886 1.04 -4.82 26.08
CA LEU A 886 0.78 -4.04 27.29
C LEU A 886 0.61 -2.54 26.99
N ALA A 887 1.42 -1.98 26.08
CA ALA A 887 1.27 -0.59 25.65
C ALA A 887 -0.06 -0.36 24.92
N SER A 888 -0.49 -1.31 24.10
CA SER A 888 -1.79 -1.24 23.40
C SER A 888 -2.98 -1.38 24.36
N LEU A 889 -2.84 -2.17 25.43
CA LEU A 889 -3.81 -2.20 26.52
C LEU A 889 -3.93 -0.84 27.24
N LEU A 890 -2.82 -0.14 27.47
CA LEU A 890 -2.84 1.23 28.01
C LEU A 890 -3.53 2.21 27.04
N GLY A 891 -3.30 2.09 25.73
CA GLY A 891 -4.00 2.85 24.70
C GLY A 891 -5.52 2.60 24.72
N PHE A 892 -5.94 1.35 24.89
CA PHE A 892 -7.35 0.97 25.02
C PHE A 892 -7.98 1.53 26.30
N ILE A 893 -7.29 1.46 27.44
CA ILE A 893 -7.73 2.06 28.70
C ILE A 893 -7.88 3.59 28.54
N ALA A 894 -6.95 4.27 27.86
CA ALA A 894 -7.06 5.70 27.58
C ALA A 894 -8.30 6.04 26.71
N VAL A 895 -8.64 5.20 25.74
CA VAL A 895 -9.90 5.34 24.97
C VAL A 895 -11.13 5.18 25.87
N LEU A 896 -11.17 4.16 26.73
CA LEU A 896 -12.29 3.97 27.67
C LEU A 896 -12.43 5.16 28.64
N LEU A 897 -11.31 5.71 29.13
CA LEU A 897 -11.30 6.91 29.97
C LEU A 897 -11.83 8.14 29.23
N LEU A 898 -11.52 8.32 27.94
CA LEU A 898 -12.04 9.43 27.11
C LEU A 898 -13.53 9.25 26.75
N ILE A 899 -14.03 8.02 26.66
CA ILE A 899 -15.47 7.73 26.53
C ILE A 899 -16.20 8.08 27.84
N TRP A 900 -15.62 7.73 28.99
CA TRP A 900 -16.19 7.99 30.31
C TRP A 900 -16.12 9.48 30.71
N ARG A 901 -15.00 10.14 30.43
CA ARG A 901 -14.74 11.57 30.66
C ARG A 901 -14.28 12.26 29.36
N PRO A 902 -15.23 12.72 28.52
CA PRO A 902 -14.90 13.46 27.31
C PRO A 902 -14.16 14.77 27.61
N LEU A 903 -13.34 15.22 26.65
CA LEU A 903 -12.64 16.49 26.75
C LEU A 903 -13.61 17.68 26.80
N PRO A 904 -13.27 18.76 27.53
CA PRO A 904 -14.05 20.01 27.49
C PRO A 904 -14.18 20.55 26.06
N ARG A 905 -15.41 20.90 25.66
CA ARG A 905 -15.69 21.56 24.37
C ARG A 905 -15.16 23.00 24.40
N ASP A 906 -14.51 23.46 23.33
CA ASP A 906 -14.23 24.89 23.18
C ASP A 906 -15.51 25.60 22.71
N ARG A 907 -15.99 26.58 23.47
CA ARG A 907 -17.20 27.38 23.18
C ARG A 907 -16.88 28.75 22.58
N ARG A 908 -15.60 29.03 22.27
CA ARG A 908 -15.14 30.31 21.72
C ARG A 908 -15.33 30.37 20.20
N PRO A 909 -15.55 31.55 19.60
CA PRO A 909 -15.64 31.69 18.15
C PRO A 909 -14.36 31.20 17.48
N ALA A 910 -14.52 30.49 16.36
CA ALA A 910 -13.40 30.03 15.54
C ALA A 910 -12.73 31.22 14.83
N VAL A 911 -11.44 31.11 14.55
CA VAL A 911 -10.73 32.08 13.69
C VAL A 911 -11.26 31.93 12.27
N VAL A 912 -11.83 33.02 11.73
CA VAL A 912 -12.35 33.09 10.37
C VAL A 912 -11.21 33.47 9.42
N PHE A 913 -10.96 32.61 8.44
CA PHE A 913 -10.16 32.95 7.25
C PHE A 913 -11.11 33.44 6.14
N PHE A 914 -10.69 34.44 5.36
CA PHE A 914 -11.52 35.13 4.37
C PHE A 914 -12.16 34.17 3.32
N GLY A 915 -11.50 33.06 3.00
CA GLY A 915 -11.99 32.03 2.08
C GLY A 915 -12.75 30.84 2.68
N ASP A 916 -12.80 30.72 4.02
CA ASP A 916 -13.42 29.58 4.73
C ASP A 916 -14.95 29.74 4.87
N ARG A 917 -15.67 28.62 5.09
CA ARG A 917 -17.12 28.62 5.27
C ARG A 917 -17.55 29.09 6.67
N THR A 918 -17.67 30.41 6.85
CA THR A 918 -18.47 31.00 7.94
C THR A 918 -19.43 32.07 7.42
N GLY A 919 -20.64 31.64 7.06
CA GLY A 919 -21.81 32.52 7.04
C GLY A 919 -22.70 32.14 8.23
N GLY A 920 -23.16 33.14 8.99
CA GLY A 920 -23.90 32.95 10.25
C GLY A 920 -23.39 33.80 11.43
N GLY A 921 -22.26 34.49 11.25
CA GLY A 921 -21.93 35.70 12.01
C GLY A 921 -22.03 36.88 11.06
N ASP A 922 -22.58 38.00 11.55
CA ASP A 922 -22.95 39.15 10.74
C ASP A 922 -21.75 39.72 9.94
N ALA A 923 -21.95 39.92 8.63
CA ALA A 923 -20.90 40.39 7.72
C ALA A 923 -20.59 41.89 7.88
N SER A 924 -21.32 42.58 8.75
CA SER A 924 -21.07 43.95 9.23
C SER A 924 -19.77 44.09 10.05
N ALA A 925 -19.24 42.98 10.59
CA ALA A 925 -18.04 42.99 11.45
C ALA A 925 -16.70 43.28 10.72
N TRP A 926 -16.75 43.60 9.41
CA TRP A 926 -15.58 44.04 8.64
C TRP A 926 -15.91 45.19 7.68
N GLU A 927 -16.66 46.20 8.14
CA GLU A 927 -16.61 47.52 7.51
C GLU A 927 -15.40 48.31 8.04
N PRO A 928 -14.43 48.71 7.19
CA PRO A 928 -13.32 49.55 7.61
C PRO A 928 -13.80 51.00 7.80
N GLY A 929 -14.33 51.27 9.00
CA GLY A 929 -14.64 52.60 9.49
C GLY A 929 -16.08 53.04 9.27
N THR A 930 -16.90 52.99 10.33
CA THR A 930 -17.98 53.95 10.64
C THR A 930 -18.53 53.71 12.06
N ASP A 931 -17.67 53.79 13.08
CA ASP A 931 -18.14 54.06 14.45
C ASP A 931 -18.67 55.51 14.48
N VAL A 932 -19.93 55.69 14.10
CA VAL A 932 -20.63 56.97 14.23
C VAL A 932 -20.90 57.22 15.70
N LEU A 933 -20.06 58.06 16.30
CA LEU A 933 -20.23 58.61 17.63
C LEU A 933 -21.58 59.32 17.77
N ALA A 934 -22.55 58.65 18.36
CA ALA A 934 -23.75 59.30 18.88
C ALA A 934 -23.46 59.85 20.30
N GLY A 935 -22.99 61.09 20.41
CA GLY A 935 -22.88 61.75 21.72
C GLY A 935 -21.85 62.88 21.88
N VAL A 936 -22.15 64.04 21.28
CA VAL A 936 -21.99 65.39 21.90
C VAL A 936 -20.67 65.70 22.63
N ASP A 937 -19.76 66.41 21.97
CA ASP A 937 -19.46 67.84 22.24
C ASP A 937 -18.43 68.41 21.23
N ASP A 938 -18.59 69.68 20.87
CA ASP A 938 -17.83 70.48 19.88
C ASP A 938 -17.70 71.91 20.48
N PRO A 939 -16.79 72.85 20.08
CA PRO A 939 -15.69 72.77 19.12
C PRO A 939 -14.33 73.33 19.63
N ALA A 940 -13.25 73.12 18.86
CA ALA A 940 -12.11 74.03 18.78
C ALA A 940 -11.31 73.80 17.46
N GLY A 941 -11.46 74.71 16.49
CA GLY A 941 -10.92 74.55 15.14
C GLY A 941 -9.42 74.79 14.96
N VAL A 942 -8.99 74.83 13.69
CA VAL A 942 -7.96 75.70 13.05
C VAL A 942 -7.39 75.02 11.79
N ASP A 943 -7.54 75.73 10.66
CA ASP A 943 -6.75 75.81 9.42
C ASP A 943 -6.44 74.57 8.52
N ASP A 944 -7.05 74.62 7.33
CA ASP A 944 -6.50 74.30 5.99
C ASP A 944 -5.55 75.47 5.55
N PRO A 945 -4.66 75.43 4.50
CA PRO A 945 -4.80 74.65 3.25
C PRO A 945 -3.52 74.24 2.44
N ALA A 946 -3.79 73.60 1.28
CA ALA A 946 -3.10 73.71 -0.03
C ALA A 946 -1.72 73.06 -0.32
N GLY A 947 -1.52 72.63 -1.59
CA GLY A 947 -0.16 72.42 -2.16
C GLY A 947 0.06 71.39 -3.30
N ASP A 948 -0.62 71.52 -4.45
CA ASP A 948 -0.19 71.33 -5.87
C ASP A 948 0.78 70.23 -6.43
N ASP A 949 0.68 70.08 -7.77
CA ASP A 949 1.56 69.47 -8.81
C ASP A 949 1.64 67.92 -8.96
N ALA A 950 1.33 67.27 -10.11
CA ALA A 950 1.69 67.42 -11.56
C ALA A 950 3.05 66.76 -11.92
N ALA A 951 3.29 66.06 -13.06
CA ALA A 951 2.50 65.63 -14.23
C ALA A 951 3.14 64.42 -15.00
N ALA A 952 2.61 64.09 -16.19
CA ALA A 952 2.99 63.07 -17.19
C ALA A 952 4.47 63.06 -17.68
N GLY A 953 5.00 62.07 -18.44
CA GLY A 953 4.46 60.80 -18.99
C GLY A 953 5.28 60.25 -20.19
N VAL A 954 4.68 59.36 -21.02
CA VAL A 954 5.02 58.99 -22.43
C VAL A 954 6.25 58.09 -22.74
N ASP A 955 6.03 56.77 -22.90
CA ASP A 955 6.06 55.89 -24.13
C ASP A 955 6.89 56.31 -25.41
N PRO A 956 7.06 55.51 -26.51
CA PRO A 956 6.66 54.11 -26.82
C PRO A 956 7.62 53.26 -27.75
N LEU A 957 7.14 52.09 -28.24
CA LEU A 957 7.53 51.33 -29.49
C LEU A 957 8.95 50.70 -29.56
N ALA A 958 9.32 49.67 -30.37
CA ALA A 958 8.73 48.83 -31.44
C ALA A 958 9.67 47.60 -31.71
N ASP A 959 9.40 46.52 -32.46
CA ASP A 959 8.17 45.85 -32.96
C ASP A 959 8.51 44.45 -33.59
N VAL A 960 7.54 43.52 -33.59
CA VAL A 960 7.10 42.55 -34.66
C VAL A 960 8.13 41.72 -35.49
N ASP A 961 8.04 40.37 -35.43
CA ASP A 961 7.57 39.49 -36.56
C ASP A 961 7.64 37.97 -36.24
N ASP A 962 6.75 37.19 -36.86
CA ASP A 962 6.65 35.71 -36.94
C ASP A 962 6.48 35.36 -38.43
N PRO A 963 7.14 34.34 -39.03
CA PRO A 963 6.37 33.10 -39.26
C PRO A 963 7.15 31.76 -39.48
N ALA A 964 6.48 30.66 -39.12
CA ALA A 964 6.23 29.45 -39.93
C ALA A 964 7.31 28.39 -40.32
N ASP A 965 6.74 27.19 -40.47
CA ASP A 965 7.04 26.04 -41.35
C ASP A 965 8.09 24.94 -41.02
N VAL A 966 7.53 23.80 -40.60
CA VAL A 966 7.64 22.44 -41.19
C VAL A 966 9.03 21.95 -41.69
N ASP A 967 9.56 20.88 -41.08
CA ASP A 967 9.78 19.63 -41.84
C ASP A 967 10.00 18.33 -41.04
N ALA A 968 9.69 17.23 -41.73
CA ALA A 968 10.24 15.86 -41.63
C ALA A 968 9.93 14.89 -40.47
N ALA A 969 9.29 13.79 -40.90
CA ALA A 969 9.59 12.38 -40.61
C ALA A 969 9.08 11.73 -39.30
N ALA A 970 8.29 10.67 -39.51
CA ALA A 970 7.92 9.67 -38.52
C ALA A 970 8.84 8.44 -38.62
N ASP A 971 9.09 7.78 -37.48
CA ASP A 971 9.30 6.34 -37.32
C ASP A 971 9.07 6.05 -35.81
N VAL A 972 8.05 5.29 -35.38
CA VAL A 972 7.80 3.83 -35.49
C VAL A 972 8.43 3.02 -34.34
N ASP A 973 7.52 2.44 -33.55
CA ASP A 973 7.61 1.29 -32.63
C ASP A 973 8.53 1.26 -31.39
N ALA A 974 7.86 1.21 -30.23
CA ALA A 974 8.25 0.40 -29.07
C ALA A 974 7.00 -0.07 -28.29
N VAL A 975 6.12 -0.84 -28.96
CA VAL A 975 4.94 -1.47 -28.33
C VAL A 975 5.38 -2.77 -27.64
N LEU A 976 5.09 -2.91 -26.34
CA LEU A 976 5.24 -4.20 -25.64
C LEU A 976 4.38 -5.26 -26.35
N PRO A 977 4.89 -6.49 -26.57
CA PRO A 977 4.20 -7.48 -27.37
C PRO A 977 2.84 -7.85 -26.74
N ILE A 978 1.78 -7.39 -27.42
CA ILE A 978 0.44 -7.93 -27.28
C ILE A 978 0.50 -9.34 -27.86
N ASP A 979 -0.06 -10.34 -27.15
CA ASP A 979 -0.15 -11.68 -27.73
C ASP A 979 -1.06 -11.68 -28.96
N ALA A 980 -1.04 -12.77 -29.75
CA ALA A 980 -1.87 -12.88 -30.95
C ALA A 980 -3.40 -12.84 -30.68
N THR A 981 -3.84 -12.74 -29.42
CA THR A 981 -5.24 -12.65 -28.99
C THR A 981 -5.67 -11.25 -28.55
N GLY A 982 -4.77 -10.26 -28.56
CA GLY A 982 -5.10 -8.87 -28.22
C GLY A 982 -5.05 -8.54 -26.73
N ARG A 983 -4.47 -9.40 -25.89
CA ARG A 983 -4.44 -9.22 -24.43
C ARG A 983 -3.18 -8.46 -23.96
N PRO A 984 -3.29 -7.60 -22.94
CA PRO A 984 -2.10 -7.03 -22.31
C PRO A 984 -1.30 -8.16 -21.65
N GLY A 985 0.03 -8.12 -21.78
CA GLY A 985 0.91 -8.88 -20.91
C GLY A 985 0.57 -8.54 -19.45
N GLY A 986 -0.04 -9.49 -18.73
CA GLY A 986 -0.33 -9.34 -17.31
C GLY A 986 0.97 -9.00 -16.59
N GLY A 987 0.92 -8.09 -15.61
CA GLY A 987 2.10 -7.46 -15.05
C GLY A 987 3.13 -8.46 -14.52
N ALA A 988 4.10 -8.81 -15.37
CA ALA A 988 5.39 -9.25 -14.92
C ALA A 988 5.95 -8.15 -14.01
N LEU A 989 6.60 -8.58 -12.92
CA LEU A 989 7.25 -7.72 -11.95
C LEU A 989 8.01 -6.60 -12.69
N TRP A 990 7.65 -5.33 -12.47
CA TRP A 990 8.48 -4.22 -12.93
C TRP A 990 9.70 -4.12 -12.02
N ILE A 991 10.64 -5.03 -12.24
CA ILE A 991 12.03 -4.80 -11.92
C ILE A 991 12.46 -3.65 -12.85
N PRO A 992 12.99 -2.53 -12.33
CA PRO A 992 13.74 -1.60 -13.17
C PRO A 992 14.78 -2.41 -13.95
N PRO A 993 15.02 -2.12 -15.24
CA PRO A 993 15.80 -2.99 -16.12
C PRO A 993 17.09 -3.44 -15.42
N ALA A 994 17.32 -4.76 -15.42
CA ALA A 994 18.58 -5.30 -14.93
C ALA A 994 19.74 -4.60 -15.67
N PRO A 995 20.89 -4.39 -15.01
CA PRO A 995 22.06 -3.89 -15.72
C PRO A 995 22.31 -4.79 -16.94
N PRO A 996 22.73 -4.22 -18.09
CA PRO A 996 22.88 -4.98 -19.32
C PRO A 996 23.78 -6.20 -19.05
N PRO A 997 23.48 -7.37 -19.64
CA PRO A 997 24.34 -8.54 -19.48
C PRO A 997 25.77 -8.16 -19.87
N LEU A 998 26.74 -8.65 -19.09
CA LEU A 998 28.15 -8.44 -19.40
C LEU A 998 28.39 -8.82 -20.87
N PRO A 999 29.15 -8.00 -21.63
CA PRO A 999 29.38 -8.27 -23.04
C PRO A 999 29.91 -9.68 -23.20
N ALA A 1000 29.37 -10.41 -24.20
CA ALA A 1000 29.86 -11.73 -24.55
C ALA A 1000 31.40 -11.68 -24.69
N PRO A 1001 32.13 -12.72 -24.26
CA PRO A 1001 33.58 -12.75 -24.43
C PRO A 1001 33.90 -12.45 -25.89
N PRO A 1002 34.90 -11.59 -26.17
CA PRO A 1002 35.17 -11.14 -27.52
C PRO A 1002 35.36 -12.34 -28.44
N ALA A 1003 34.70 -12.30 -29.60
CA ALA A 1003 34.89 -13.32 -30.63
C ALA A 1003 36.39 -13.49 -30.89
N PRO A 1004 36.89 -14.74 -31.02
CA PRO A 1004 38.32 -14.99 -31.16
C PRO A 1004 38.88 -14.17 -32.32
N ASP A 1005 39.99 -13.48 -32.04
CA ASP A 1005 40.64 -12.55 -32.98
C ASP A 1005 40.95 -13.27 -34.31
N PRO A 1006 40.41 -12.80 -35.45
CA PRO A 1006 40.62 -13.43 -36.75
C PRO A 1006 42.05 -13.26 -37.28
N THR A 1007 42.99 -12.73 -36.50
CA THR A 1007 44.40 -12.56 -36.88
C THR A 1007 45.37 -13.57 -36.25
N MET A 1008 44.90 -14.56 -35.47
CA MET A 1008 45.71 -15.72 -35.09
C MET A 1008 45.83 -16.72 -36.26
N SER A 1009 47.00 -16.74 -36.89
CA SER A 1009 47.33 -17.57 -38.06
C SER A 1009 47.27 -19.08 -37.81
N ASP A 1010 46.91 -19.83 -38.86
CA ASP A 1010 46.80 -21.29 -38.90
C ASP A 1010 47.97 -22.06 -38.24
N GLY A 1011 47.62 -23.02 -37.39
CA GLY A 1011 48.45 -24.18 -37.05
C GLY A 1011 47.80 -25.45 -37.62
N PRO A 1012 48.48 -26.23 -38.49
CA PRO A 1012 47.83 -27.31 -39.21
C PRO A 1012 47.79 -28.61 -38.40
N ASP A 1013 46.65 -28.94 -37.77
CA ASP A 1013 46.32 -30.32 -37.38
C ASP A 1013 44.85 -30.49 -36.92
N ARG A 1014 43.92 -30.79 -37.86
CA ARG A 1014 42.99 -31.96 -37.83
C ARG A 1014 41.93 -31.92 -38.96
N PRO A 1015 41.41 -33.10 -39.38
CA PRO A 1015 40.57 -33.24 -40.58
C PRO A 1015 39.07 -32.96 -40.34
N PRO A 1016 38.27 -32.79 -41.41
CA PRO A 1016 36.87 -32.37 -41.30
C PRO A 1016 35.93 -33.51 -40.90
N ILE A 1017 34.81 -33.15 -40.27
CA ILE A 1017 33.61 -33.98 -40.12
C ILE A 1017 32.39 -33.14 -40.49
N GLU A 1018 31.73 -33.52 -41.59
CA GLU A 1018 30.29 -33.39 -41.79
C GLU A 1018 29.70 -34.82 -41.78
N PRO A 1019 28.39 -35.02 -41.53
CA PRO A 1019 27.39 -34.06 -41.03
C PRO A 1019 26.97 -34.31 -39.57
#